data_AF-A0ABD1TVI8-F1
#
_entry.id   AF-A0ABD1TVI8-F1
#
_cell.length_a   1.000
_cell.length_b   1.000
_cell.length_c   1.000
_cell.angle_alpha   90.00
_cell.angle_beta   90.00
_cell.angle_gamma   90.00
#
_symmetry.space_group_name_H-M   'P 1'
#
loop_
_entity.id
_entity.type
_entity.pdbx_description
1 polymer ?
#
loop_
_entity_poly.entity_id
_entity_poly.type
_entity_poly.pdbx_seq_one_letter_code
_entity_poly.pdbx_strand_id
1 'polypeptide(L)'
;MPLITFLSLSRFPPPISLSTKLKPAAQFPFLHQHQHHHLCFKPPLLTATTTTTSVSAIGSDGKYYPTPSDDDPPEAPEDSMHGFNKFQQIHHQAARARKIEEEDFKKNEPTFLKALEETEDNPNALNNDDSGDDLFGEIDKAIALKRQEFIKKGLIKPGPNGKPKPELEGIEELEPEEVVDLDEIKELQGLTGISDEENENESDESFERSDLEVSDGEFSSKLSSFDIDFDEYGKTKARIVEPKFKMSLVELLDESKVVPIAVYGNLEVEISGISHDSRVVESGDLFVCCVGMKNDGHLYLSEADKRGAVAVVASKEVDIEETLGCKALVIVEDTNAVLAALAASFYRYPSKSMSVIGITGTNGKTTTAYLIKSMYEAMGLRTGMVSTVAYYVHGDNKLESPNTTPDAVLVQKLMAKMVHNGTEALVMEASSHGLALGRCDEVDFDIAVFTNLTRDHLDFHGTEDEYRDAKAKLFSKMVDPERHRKVVNIDDQNAAFFIAQGNPNVPVVTFAMENKKADVHPLKFELSLFETQVLVNTPQGILEISSGLLGRHNIYNILAAVAVGIAVGSPLEDIVRGIEEVDAVPGRCELIDEEQAFGVIVDYAHTPDALSRLLDYVRELGPRRVITVVGCAGESDRGKRPMMTKIATDKSDITVLTSDNPKNEDPLDILDDMLAGVGWTMQDYLKHGENDYYPPLANGHRLFLHDIRRVAVRCAVAMGEEGDMVVVAGKGHETYQIEGDKKEFFDDREECREALQYVDELHQAGIDTSEFPWRLPESH
;
A
#
# COMPACT_ATOMS: atom_id res chain seq x y z
N MET A 1 -50.71 39.58 4.26
CA MET A 1 -51.35 40.86 4.64
C MET A 1 -50.77 41.28 5.98
N PRO A 2 -50.42 42.55 6.26
CA PRO A 2 -50.54 43.77 5.45
C PRO A 2 -49.21 44.58 5.27
N LEU A 3 -49.00 45.23 4.10
CA LEU A 3 -48.98 46.70 3.82
C LEU A 3 -47.60 47.36 4.11
N ILE A 4 -46.97 48.28 3.34
CA ILE A 4 -47.31 49.18 2.21
C ILE A 4 -45.97 49.81 1.69
N THR A 5 -45.60 49.71 0.40
CA THR A 5 -45.51 50.78 -0.67
C THR A 5 -44.55 51.97 -0.42
N PHE A 6 -43.79 52.56 -1.38
CA PHE A 6 -43.98 52.82 -2.83
C PHE A 6 -42.68 53.37 -3.53
N LEU A 7 -42.53 53.04 -4.84
CA LEU A 7 -42.03 53.82 -6.01
C LEU A 7 -40.60 54.42 -6.11
N SER A 8 -39.88 54.12 -7.21
CA SER A 8 -39.89 54.96 -8.43
C SER A 8 -39.25 54.29 -9.68
N LEU A 9 -39.66 54.76 -10.85
CA LEU A 9 -39.50 54.23 -12.22
C LEU A 9 -38.17 54.63 -12.91
N SER A 10 -37.70 53.87 -13.92
CA SER A 10 -37.69 54.32 -15.34
C SER A 10 -37.04 53.37 -16.38
N ARG A 11 -37.89 52.99 -17.38
CA ARG A 11 -37.71 52.93 -18.86
C ARG A 11 -36.61 52.07 -19.55
N PHE A 12 -37.08 51.01 -20.20
CA PHE A 12 -36.63 50.38 -21.49
C PHE A 12 -37.10 51.20 -22.73
N PRO A 13 -36.86 50.84 -24.03
CA PRO A 13 -35.82 50.08 -24.79
C PRO A 13 -35.46 50.83 -26.15
N PRO A 14 -35.14 50.26 -27.37
CA PRO A 14 -34.70 48.93 -27.85
C PRO A 14 -33.55 49.02 -28.94
N PRO A 15 -33.40 48.16 -30.01
CA PRO A 15 -32.11 47.64 -30.49
C PRO A 15 -31.74 48.08 -31.93
N ILE A 16 -30.55 47.73 -32.45
CA ILE A 16 -30.27 47.87 -33.90
C ILE A 16 -29.53 46.64 -34.44
N SER A 17 -30.12 46.09 -35.50
CA SER A 17 -29.54 45.17 -36.48
C SER A 17 -29.60 45.81 -37.88
N LEU A 18 -28.80 45.29 -38.83
CA LEU A 18 -28.88 45.28 -40.31
C LEU A 18 -27.51 45.65 -40.92
N SER A 19 -26.73 44.76 -41.54
CA SER A 19 -26.87 43.97 -42.79
C SER A 19 -26.38 44.68 -44.07
N THR A 20 -25.87 43.87 -45.01
CA THR A 20 -25.58 44.07 -46.46
C THR A 20 -24.18 44.60 -46.83
N LYS A 21 -23.49 44.21 -47.92
CA LYS A 21 -23.51 43.09 -48.90
C LYS A 21 -22.31 43.34 -49.87
N LEU A 22 -21.72 42.25 -50.39
CA LEU A 22 -21.16 42.03 -51.76
C LEU A 22 -19.81 42.66 -52.25
N LYS A 23 -18.99 41.73 -52.80
CA LYS A 23 -17.78 41.71 -53.68
C LYS A 23 -17.87 42.63 -54.95
N PRO A 24 -16.88 42.74 -55.92
CA PRO A 24 -15.71 41.87 -56.27
C PRO A 24 -14.40 42.49 -56.89
N ALA A 25 -13.38 41.61 -57.08
CA ALA A 25 -12.42 41.45 -58.20
C ALA A 25 -11.30 42.47 -58.58
N ALA A 26 -10.06 41.96 -58.75
CA ALA A 26 -9.09 42.09 -59.88
C ALA A 26 -7.63 41.91 -59.39
N GLN A 27 -6.92 40.80 -59.67
CA GLN A 27 -6.02 40.51 -60.83
C GLN A 27 -4.58 41.09 -60.77
N PHE A 28 -3.60 40.20 -60.49
CA PHE A 28 -2.30 39.86 -61.17
C PHE A 28 -1.50 40.90 -61.98
N PRO A 29 -0.13 40.81 -62.07
CA PRO A 29 0.64 39.74 -62.81
C PRO A 29 1.93 39.21 -62.10
N PHE A 30 2.30 37.92 -62.23
CA PHE A 30 3.31 37.28 -63.14
C PHE A 30 4.73 37.91 -63.08
N LEU A 31 5.90 37.24 -63.13
CA LEU A 31 6.37 35.94 -63.67
C LEU A 31 7.84 35.76 -63.20
N HIS A 32 8.29 34.54 -62.85
CA HIS A 32 9.47 33.89 -63.48
C HIS A 32 9.70 32.46 -62.98
N GLN A 33 9.71 31.54 -63.94
CA GLN A 33 10.20 30.15 -63.85
C GLN A 33 11.74 30.11 -63.88
N HIS A 34 12.35 29.13 -63.22
CA HIS A 34 13.43 28.24 -63.71
C HIS A 34 13.61 27.11 -62.69
N GLN A 35 13.20 25.88 -63.02
CA GLN A 35 14.00 24.78 -63.58
C GLN A 35 14.77 23.93 -62.53
N HIS A 36 14.57 22.61 -62.70
CA HIS A 36 15.08 21.48 -61.94
C HIS A 36 16.59 21.47 -61.68
N HIS A 37 16.99 20.98 -60.50
CA HIS A 37 18.01 19.92 -60.40
C HIS A 37 17.85 19.12 -59.10
N HIS A 38 17.55 17.83 -59.25
CA HIS A 38 17.74 16.81 -58.22
C HIS A 38 19.24 16.57 -58.03
N LEU A 39 19.73 16.70 -56.79
CA LEU A 39 21.00 16.14 -56.36
C LEU A 39 20.75 15.25 -55.15
N CYS A 40 20.68 13.95 -55.44
CA CYS A 40 20.77 12.85 -54.49
C CYS A 40 22.20 12.82 -53.92
N PHE A 41 22.37 13.12 -52.64
CA PHE A 41 23.57 12.73 -51.89
C PHE A 41 23.24 11.51 -51.04
N LYS A 42 23.78 10.36 -51.47
CA LYS A 42 23.90 9.14 -50.65
C LYS A 42 25.03 9.34 -49.64
N PRO A 43 24.87 8.96 -48.36
CA PRO A 43 26.01 8.77 -47.46
C PRO A 43 26.71 7.44 -47.78
N PRO A 44 28.02 7.31 -47.45
CA PRO A 44 28.85 6.20 -47.87
C PRO A 44 28.58 4.93 -47.05
N LEU A 45 28.54 3.79 -47.75
CA LEU A 45 28.65 2.45 -47.18
C LEU A 45 30.08 2.24 -46.66
N LEU A 46 30.25 2.22 -45.34
CA LEU A 46 31.39 1.63 -44.69
C LEU A 46 31.01 0.22 -44.22
N THR A 47 31.53 -0.76 -44.94
CA THR A 47 31.56 -2.17 -44.53
C THR A 47 32.52 -2.34 -43.35
N ALA A 48 31.98 -2.57 -42.16
CA ALA A 48 32.72 -3.14 -41.04
C ALA A 48 32.13 -4.52 -40.74
N THR A 49 32.82 -5.56 -41.23
CA THR A 49 32.68 -6.92 -40.74
C THR A 49 33.30 -6.99 -39.35
N THR A 50 32.47 -6.99 -38.31
CA THR A 50 32.85 -7.45 -36.97
C THR A 50 31.90 -8.56 -36.56
N THR A 51 32.49 -9.74 -36.45
CA THR A 51 31.93 -10.99 -35.95
C THR A 51 31.14 -10.78 -34.66
N THR A 52 29.83 -10.98 -34.70
CA THR A 52 29.00 -11.16 -33.51
C THR A 52 29.27 -12.55 -32.93
N THR A 53 30.31 -12.66 -32.10
CA THR A 53 30.37 -13.73 -31.10
C THR A 53 29.36 -13.36 -30.02
N SER A 54 28.24 -14.06 -29.97
CA SER A 54 27.33 -14.07 -28.81
C SER A 54 28.10 -14.58 -27.61
N VAL A 55 28.55 -13.68 -26.74
CA VAL A 55 29.14 -14.05 -25.46
C VAL A 55 27.97 -14.39 -24.54
N SER A 56 27.88 -15.66 -24.18
CA SER A 56 26.95 -16.18 -23.18
C SER A 56 27.09 -15.40 -21.87
N ALA A 57 25.97 -14.90 -21.33
CA ALA A 57 25.87 -14.29 -19.99
C ALA A 57 26.08 -15.31 -18.84
N ILE A 58 26.35 -16.57 -19.21
CA ILE A 58 26.63 -17.67 -18.29
C ILE A 58 28.12 -17.97 -18.39
N GLY A 59 28.83 -17.80 -17.26
CA GLY A 59 30.23 -18.19 -17.11
C GLY A 59 30.41 -19.71 -17.21
N SER A 60 31.65 -20.18 -17.33
CA SER A 60 31.97 -21.62 -17.37
C SER A 60 31.61 -22.38 -16.09
N ASP A 61 31.19 -21.67 -15.06
CA ASP A 61 30.71 -22.15 -13.77
C ASP A 61 29.16 -22.18 -13.66
N GLY A 62 28.44 -21.85 -14.73
CA GLY A 62 26.98 -21.84 -14.75
C GLY A 62 26.36 -20.61 -14.07
N LYS A 63 27.16 -19.62 -13.64
CA LYS A 63 26.66 -18.41 -12.98
C LYS A 63 26.41 -17.28 -13.98
N TYR A 64 25.30 -16.57 -13.75
CA TYR A 64 24.93 -15.38 -14.50
C TYR A 64 25.78 -14.19 -14.05
N TYR A 65 26.50 -13.58 -15.00
CA TYR A 65 27.24 -12.35 -14.76
C TYR A 65 26.63 -11.24 -15.63
N PRO A 66 25.96 -10.23 -15.04
CA PRO A 66 25.43 -9.10 -15.79
C PRO A 66 26.58 -8.34 -16.50
N THR A 67 26.33 -7.90 -17.73
CA THR A 67 27.31 -7.13 -18.50
C THR A 67 27.45 -5.70 -17.94
N PRO A 68 28.59 -5.01 -18.15
CA PRO A 68 28.87 -3.68 -17.58
C PRO A 68 27.95 -2.52 -18.03
N SER A 69 26.86 -2.82 -18.74
CA SER A 69 25.83 -1.87 -19.17
C SER A 69 24.67 -1.71 -18.17
N ASP A 70 24.65 -2.51 -17.10
CA ASP A 70 23.53 -2.54 -16.14
C ASP A 70 23.63 -1.48 -15.00
N ASP A 71 24.71 -0.67 -14.98
CA ASP A 71 24.88 0.46 -14.04
C ASP A 71 24.38 1.80 -14.63
N ASP A 72 24.03 1.83 -15.92
CA ASP A 72 23.29 2.96 -16.49
C ASP A 72 21.78 2.69 -16.32
N PRO A 73 20.97 3.70 -15.91
CA PRO A 73 19.53 3.53 -15.90
C PRO A 73 19.09 3.10 -17.30
N PRO A 74 18.14 2.15 -17.45
CA PRO A 74 17.68 1.75 -18.76
C PRO A 74 17.26 3.02 -19.49
N GLU A 75 17.87 3.29 -20.65
CA GLU A 75 17.37 4.31 -21.55
C GLU A 75 15.87 4.00 -21.73
N ALA A 76 15.04 5.02 -21.53
CA ALA A 76 13.60 4.89 -21.71
C ALA A 76 13.37 4.12 -23.02
N PRO A 77 12.54 3.05 -23.03
CA PRO A 77 12.38 2.22 -24.21
C PRO A 77 12.18 3.14 -25.42
N GLU A 78 12.89 2.87 -26.51
CA GLU A 78 12.89 3.70 -27.74
C GLU A 78 11.46 3.99 -28.27
N ASP A 79 10.44 3.26 -27.77
CA ASP A 79 9.01 3.53 -27.95
C ASP A 79 8.52 4.89 -27.41
N SER A 80 9.28 5.61 -26.59
CA SER A 80 8.95 6.99 -26.21
C SER A 80 8.99 7.96 -27.40
N MET A 81 9.60 7.57 -28.54
CA MET A 81 9.70 8.39 -29.75
C MET A 81 8.65 8.08 -30.83
N HIS A 82 7.74 7.14 -30.61
CA HIS A 82 6.82 6.66 -31.66
C HIS A 82 5.34 6.91 -31.35
N GLY A 83 4.88 8.17 -31.39
CA GLY A 83 3.49 8.53 -31.75
C GLY A 83 2.31 7.93 -30.97
N PHE A 84 2.54 7.13 -29.93
CA PHE A 84 1.53 6.53 -29.07
C PHE A 84 1.34 7.37 -27.81
N ASN A 85 0.09 7.58 -27.41
CA ASN A 85 -0.20 8.20 -26.12
C ASN A 85 0.05 7.21 -24.97
N LYS A 86 0.13 7.72 -23.74
CA LYS A 86 0.51 6.91 -22.56
C LYS A 86 -0.46 5.74 -22.29
N PHE A 87 -1.74 5.88 -22.60
CA PHE A 87 -2.70 4.76 -22.50
C PHE A 87 -2.47 3.69 -23.56
N GLN A 88 -2.08 4.07 -24.77
CA GLN A 88 -1.68 3.12 -25.81
C GLN A 88 -0.41 2.37 -25.39
N GLN A 89 0.53 3.03 -24.70
CA GLN A 89 1.69 2.37 -24.10
C GLN A 89 1.27 1.33 -23.04
N ILE A 90 0.37 1.71 -22.11
CA ILE A 90 -0.21 0.79 -21.11
C ILE A 90 -0.85 -0.42 -21.80
N HIS A 91 -1.66 -0.22 -22.84
CA HIS A 91 -2.26 -1.32 -23.59
C HIS A 91 -1.23 -2.21 -24.27
N HIS A 92 -0.18 -1.63 -24.83
CA HIS A 92 0.88 -2.38 -25.49
C HIS A 92 1.71 -3.19 -24.48
N GLN A 93 2.02 -2.61 -23.32
CA GLN A 93 2.67 -3.28 -22.20
C GLN A 93 1.82 -4.43 -21.67
N ALA A 94 0.53 -4.19 -21.40
CA ALA A 94 -0.41 -5.23 -20.98
C ALA A 94 -0.55 -6.35 -22.01
N ALA A 95 -0.65 -6.02 -23.31
CA ALA A 95 -0.70 -7.01 -24.39
C ALA A 95 0.60 -7.83 -24.49
N ARG A 96 1.76 -7.19 -24.27
CA ARG A 96 3.05 -7.87 -24.20
C ARG A 96 3.12 -8.81 -22.99
N ALA A 97 2.68 -8.36 -21.83
CA ALA A 97 2.63 -9.16 -20.60
C ALA A 97 1.76 -10.42 -20.80
N ARG A 98 0.55 -10.26 -21.34
CA ARG A 98 -0.33 -11.39 -21.69
C ARG A 98 0.32 -12.38 -22.65
N LYS A 99 1.03 -11.88 -23.66
CA LYS A 99 1.74 -12.75 -24.60
C LYS A 99 2.82 -13.57 -23.90
N ILE A 100 3.55 -12.96 -22.95
CA ILE A 100 4.55 -13.66 -22.14
C ILE A 100 3.88 -14.70 -21.26
N GLU A 101 2.78 -14.36 -20.57
CA GLU A 101 2.00 -15.30 -19.75
C GLU A 101 1.49 -16.49 -20.59
N GLU A 102 0.96 -16.25 -21.79
CA GLU A 102 0.52 -17.33 -22.69
C GLU A 102 1.67 -18.21 -23.16
N GLU A 103 2.85 -17.62 -23.45
CA GLU A 103 4.05 -18.36 -23.87
C GLU A 103 4.59 -19.21 -22.71
N ASP A 104 4.64 -18.67 -21.49
CA ASP A 104 5.05 -19.39 -20.29
C ASP A 104 4.04 -20.48 -19.91
N PHE A 105 2.74 -20.21 -20.04
CA PHE A 105 1.70 -21.23 -19.86
C PHE A 105 1.88 -22.38 -20.84
N LYS A 106 2.05 -22.11 -22.14
CA LYS A 106 2.31 -23.14 -23.17
C LYS A 106 3.60 -23.91 -22.93
N LYS A 107 4.64 -23.23 -22.46
CA LYS A 107 5.94 -23.85 -22.13
C LYS A 107 5.80 -24.82 -20.95
N ASN A 108 5.01 -24.45 -19.96
CA ASN A 108 4.80 -25.23 -18.74
C ASN A 108 3.55 -26.13 -18.80
N GLU A 109 2.79 -26.11 -19.90
CA GLU A 109 1.61 -26.95 -20.15
C GLU A 109 1.86 -28.44 -19.86
N PRO A 110 3.00 -29.06 -20.26
CA PRO A 110 3.29 -30.44 -19.91
C PRO A 110 3.45 -30.66 -18.39
N THR A 111 4.00 -29.67 -17.67
CA THR A 111 4.17 -29.71 -16.22
C THR A 111 2.84 -29.56 -15.51
N PHE A 112 1.96 -28.66 -15.98
CA PHE A 112 0.60 -28.53 -15.46
C PHE A 112 -0.23 -29.79 -15.72
N LEU A 113 -0.13 -30.38 -16.91
CA LEU A 113 -0.79 -31.64 -17.24
C LEU A 113 -0.24 -32.81 -16.40
N LYS A 114 1.06 -32.83 -16.14
CA LYS A 114 1.70 -33.83 -15.29
C LYS A 114 1.35 -33.67 -13.81
N ALA A 115 1.22 -32.44 -13.31
CA ALA A 115 0.72 -32.18 -11.96
C ALA A 115 -0.73 -32.63 -11.78
N LEU A 116 -1.57 -32.41 -12.80
CA LEU A 116 -2.95 -32.93 -12.85
C LEU A 116 -2.98 -34.47 -12.91
N GLU A 117 -2.04 -35.10 -13.61
CA GLU A 117 -1.87 -36.56 -13.62
C GLU A 117 -1.31 -37.12 -12.30
N GLU A 118 -0.40 -36.40 -11.62
CA GLU A 118 0.21 -36.82 -10.34
C GLU A 118 -0.75 -36.68 -9.15
N THR A 119 -1.73 -35.77 -9.21
CA THR A 119 -2.86 -35.76 -8.27
C THR A 119 -3.84 -36.93 -8.46
N GLU A 120 -3.72 -37.72 -9.55
CA GLU A 120 -4.61 -38.85 -9.85
C GLU A 120 -4.07 -40.24 -9.44
N ASP A 121 -2.86 -40.35 -8.86
CA ASP A 121 -2.26 -41.65 -8.53
C ASP A 121 -2.32 -42.00 -7.02
N ASN A 122 -3.53 -42.17 -6.48
CA ASN A 122 -3.71 -43.22 -5.47
C ASN A 122 -5.09 -43.91 -5.51
N PRO A 123 -5.36 -44.79 -6.49
CA PRO A 123 -6.60 -45.56 -6.55
C PRO A 123 -6.69 -46.71 -5.51
N ASN A 124 -5.70 -46.84 -4.60
CA ASN A 124 -5.59 -47.97 -3.67
C ASN A 124 -5.61 -47.60 -2.18
N ALA A 125 -5.80 -46.33 -1.80
CA ALA A 125 -6.02 -45.95 -0.40
C ALA A 125 -7.46 -46.23 0.10
N LEU A 126 -8.31 -46.87 -0.71
CA LEU A 126 -9.74 -47.06 -0.41
C LEU A 126 -10.10 -48.35 0.33
N ASN A 127 -9.18 -49.01 1.04
CA ASN A 127 -9.50 -50.30 1.67
C ASN A 127 -8.93 -50.58 3.06
N ASN A 128 -8.39 -49.61 3.79
CA ASN A 128 -8.15 -49.78 5.23
C ASN A 128 -8.09 -48.40 5.91
N ASP A 129 -9.24 -47.85 6.28
CA ASP A 129 -9.45 -47.37 7.66
C ASP A 129 -10.93 -47.03 7.85
N ASP A 130 -11.54 -47.73 8.80
CA ASP A 130 -12.87 -47.45 9.35
C ASP A 130 -12.66 -46.52 10.55
N SER A 131 -12.47 -45.23 10.27
CA SER A 131 -12.58 -44.18 11.28
C SER A 131 -13.07 -42.88 10.64
N GLY A 132 -14.08 -42.29 11.27
CA GLY A 132 -14.98 -41.23 10.77
C GLY A 132 -14.37 -39.98 10.15
N ASP A 133 -15.21 -39.38 9.29
CA ASP A 133 -15.21 -38.03 8.73
C ASP A 133 -13.94 -37.56 8.02
N ASP A 134 -13.89 -37.83 6.71
CA ASP A 134 -12.89 -37.23 5.81
C ASP A 134 -13.59 -36.49 4.65
N LEU A 135 -13.55 -35.15 4.72
CA LEU A 135 -14.12 -34.18 3.77
C LEU A 135 -13.64 -34.42 2.33
N PHE A 136 -12.44 -34.96 2.18
CA PHE A 136 -11.80 -35.27 0.90
C PHE A 136 -12.51 -36.42 0.16
N GLY A 137 -13.10 -37.37 0.89
CA GLY A 137 -13.84 -38.50 0.30
C GLY A 137 -15.13 -38.10 -0.41
N GLU A 138 -15.79 -37.01 0.03
CA GLU A 138 -17.00 -36.50 -0.62
C GLU A 138 -16.69 -35.70 -1.90
N ILE A 139 -15.57 -34.97 -1.89
CA ILE A 139 -15.06 -34.20 -3.03
C ILE A 139 -14.65 -35.15 -4.17
N ASP A 140 -13.92 -36.22 -3.85
CA ASP A 140 -13.53 -37.25 -4.83
C ASP A 140 -14.76 -37.91 -5.49
N LYS A 141 -15.82 -38.12 -4.69
CA LYS A 141 -17.08 -38.69 -5.17
C LYS A 141 -17.82 -37.72 -6.11
N ALA A 142 -17.80 -36.43 -5.81
CA ALA A 142 -18.38 -35.39 -6.67
C ALA A 142 -17.62 -35.25 -8.00
N ILE A 143 -16.28 -35.29 -7.94
CA ILE A 143 -15.40 -35.24 -9.12
C ILE A 143 -15.63 -36.47 -10.02
N ALA A 144 -15.72 -37.67 -9.45
CA ALA A 144 -16.01 -38.90 -10.18
C ALA A 144 -17.37 -38.85 -10.90
N LEU A 145 -18.41 -38.31 -10.24
CA LEU A 145 -19.74 -38.15 -10.84
C LEU A 145 -19.73 -37.13 -11.99
N LYS A 146 -19.02 -36.02 -11.85
CA LYS A 146 -18.87 -35.02 -12.92
C LYS A 146 -18.07 -35.57 -14.11
N ARG A 147 -17.03 -36.36 -13.86
CA ARG A 147 -16.27 -37.05 -14.93
C ARG A 147 -17.15 -38.02 -15.72
N GLN A 148 -18.01 -38.80 -15.05
CA GLN A 148 -18.97 -39.65 -15.77
C GLN A 148 -19.97 -38.85 -16.60
N GLU A 149 -20.38 -37.68 -16.12
CA GLU A 149 -21.23 -36.75 -16.88
C GLU A 149 -20.51 -36.24 -18.14
N PHE A 150 -19.22 -35.89 -18.03
CA PHE A 150 -18.40 -35.40 -19.15
C PHE A 150 -18.01 -36.50 -20.15
N ILE A 151 -17.78 -37.72 -19.69
CA ILE A 151 -17.59 -38.90 -20.57
C ILE A 151 -18.89 -39.19 -21.33
N LYS A 152 -20.06 -39.14 -20.66
CA LYS A 152 -21.37 -39.29 -21.32
C LYS A 152 -21.66 -38.18 -22.33
N LYS A 153 -21.16 -36.97 -22.08
CA LYS A 153 -21.24 -35.82 -22.99
C LYS A 153 -20.16 -35.84 -24.10
N GLY A 154 -19.24 -36.81 -24.08
CA GLY A 154 -18.18 -36.96 -25.08
C GLY A 154 -17.06 -35.92 -25.00
N LEU A 155 -16.97 -35.20 -23.87
CA LEU A 155 -15.99 -34.13 -23.65
C LEU A 155 -14.64 -34.68 -23.14
N ILE A 156 -14.63 -35.89 -22.56
CA ILE A 156 -13.45 -36.59 -22.05
C ILE A 156 -13.42 -38.01 -22.61
N LYS A 157 -12.25 -38.49 -23.06
CA LYS A 157 -12.08 -39.89 -23.52
C LYS A 157 -12.03 -40.84 -22.30
N PRO A 158 -12.70 -42.00 -22.34
CA PRO A 158 -12.60 -42.98 -21.26
C PRO A 158 -11.16 -43.50 -21.15
N GLY A 159 -10.66 -43.61 -19.91
CA GLY A 159 -9.32 -44.12 -19.62
C GLY A 159 -9.14 -45.57 -20.09
N PRO A 160 -7.90 -46.01 -20.30
CA PRO A 160 -7.62 -47.38 -20.76
C PRO A 160 -8.05 -48.41 -19.71
N ASN A 161 -8.96 -49.31 -20.10
CA ASN A 161 -9.38 -50.44 -19.27
C ASN A 161 -8.16 -51.30 -18.86
N GLY A 162 -8.00 -51.49 -17.56
CA GLY A 162 -6.89 -52.21 -16.94
C GLY A 162 -6.66 -53.61 -17.50
N LYS A 163 -5.39 -53.94 -17.76
CA LYS A 163 -4.92 -55.32 -17.81
C LYS A 163 -4.43 -55.71 -16.42
N PRO A 164 -4.76 -56.91 -15.91
CA PRO A 164 -4.23 -57.37 -14.63
C PRO A 164 -2.73 -57.69 -14.79
N LYS A 165 -1.89 -57.15 -13.89
CA LYS A 165 -0.49 -57.57 -13.74
C LYS A 165 -0.44 -58.93 -13.01
N PRO A 166 0.51 -59.81 -13.33
CA PRO A 166 0.61 -61.13 -12.74
C PRO A 166 1.12 -61.08 -11.29
N GLU A 167 0.62 -62.02 -10.49
CA GLU A 167 1.03 -62.30 -9.11
C GLU A 167 2.54 -62.56 -9.02
N LEU A 168 3.21 -61.88 -8.10
CA LEU A 168 4.56 -62.23 -7.64
C LEU A 168 4.43 -62.86 -6.25
N GLU A 169 4.52 -64.18 -6.21
CA GLU A 169 4.75 -64.96 -5.00
C GLU A 169 6.19 -64.71 -4.49
N GLY A 170 6.30 -64.43 -3.18
CA GLY A 170 7.45 -64.79 -2.35
C GLY A 170 8.67 -63.88 -2.40
N ILE A 171 8.78 -62.96 -1.42
CA ILE A 171 10.06 -62.64 -0.78
C ILE A 171 9.81 -62.54 0.73
N GLU A 172 10.67 -63.24 1.46
CA GLU A 172 10.68 -63.51 2.90
C GLU A 172 10.87 -62.24 3.74
N GLU A 173 10.38 -62.30 4.98
CA GLU A 173 10.63 -61.34 6.05
C GLU A 173 12.14 -61.07 6.19
N LEU A 174 12.54 -59.79 6.14
CA LEU A 174 13.91 -59.37 6.44
C LEU A 174 14.09 -59.25 7.96
N GLU A 175 15.13 -59.90 8.47
CA GLU A 175 15.58 -59.78 9.87
C GLU A 175 16.19 -58.40 10.18
N PRO A 176 16.18 -57.95 11.45
CA PRO A 176 16.42 -56.56 11.85
C PRO A 176 17.91 -56.15 11.93
N GLU A 177 18.72 -56.48 10.93
CA GLU A 177 20.17 -56.12 10.91
C GLU A 177 20.62 -55.30 9.68
N GLU A 178 19.70 -54.72 8.90
CA GLU A 178 20.04 -53.68 7.91
C GLU A 178 19.38 -52.34 8.29
N VAL A 179 19.77 -51.82 9.45
CA VAL A 179 19.57 -50.41 9.80
C VAL A 179 20.82 -49.67 9.31
N VAL A 180 20.69 -48.94 8.21
CA VAL A 180 21.76 -48.06 7.71
C VAL A 180 21.90 -46.90 8.71
N ASP A 181 23.08 -46.76 9.29
CA ASP A 181 23.42 -45.82 10.36
C ASP A 181 23.12 -44.37 9.98
N LEU A 182 22.27 -43.72 10.78
CA LEU A 182 21.90 -42.30 10.69
C LEU A 182 23.08 -41.33 10.91
N ASP A 183 24.26 -41.86 11.21
CA ASP A 183 25.48 -41.10 11.48
C ASP A 183 26.29 -40.79 10.20
N GLU A 184 26.13 -41.56 9.11
CA GLU A 184 26.77 -41.26 7.81
C GLU A 184 26.12 -40.07 7.09
N ILE A 185 24.83 -39.78 7.39
CA ILE A 185 24.11 -38.63 6.84
C ILE A 185 24.55 -37.31 7.53
N LYS A 186 24.99 -37.37 8.79
CA LYS A 186 25.45 -36.18 9.54
C LYS A 186 26.86 -35.73 9.15
N GLU A 187 27.73 -36.63 8.68
CA GLU A 187 29.06 -36.26 8.15
C GLU A 187 28.99 -35.58 6.77
N LEU A 188 27.95 -35.86 5.96
CA LEU A 188 27.77 -35.25 4.64
C LEU A 188 27.17 -33.83 4.67
N GLN A 189 26.72 -33.34 5.84
CA GLN A 189 26.10 -32.01 5.98
C GLN A 189 26.93 -31.00 6.78
N GLY A 190 28.20 -31.29 7.09
CA GLY A 190 29.19 -30.26 7.41
C GLY A 190 28.88 -29.37 8.63
N LEU A 191 28.30 -29.94 9.68
CA LEU A 191 28.08 -29.26 10.96
C LEU A 191 28.70 -30.08 12.10
N THR A 192 29.97 -29.83 12.41
CA THR A 192 30.57 -30.26 13.68
C THR A 192 31.32 -29.09 14.29
N GLY A 193 30.69 -28.50 15.31
CA GLY A 193 31.35 -27.66 16.30
C GLY A 193 32.31 -28.52 17.11
N ILE A 194 33.51 -28.00 17.32
CA ILE A 194 34.55 -28.59 18.14
C ILE A 194 34.27 -28.18 19.59
N SER A 195 34.08 -29.17 20.48
CA SER A 195 34.23 -29.01 21.92
C SER A 195 35.40 -29.85 22.42
N ASP A 196 36.08 -29.30 23.40
CA ASP A 196 37.42 -29.60 23.92
C ASP A 196 37.58 -30.98 24.59
N GLU A 197 38.84 -31.48 24.66
CA GLU A 197 39.54 -31.73 25.94
C GLU A 197 41.03 -32.17 25.78
N GLU A 198 41.87 -31.49 26.58
CA GLU A 198 43.09 -31.93 27.30
C GLU A 198 44.37 -32.44 26.57
N ASN A 199 45.49 -31.70 26.72
CA ASN A 199 46.63 -32.09 27.57
C ASN A 199 47.80 -31.08 27.62
N GLU A 200 48.21 -30.77 28.86
CA GLU A 200 49.57 -30.51 29.40
C GLU A 200 50.58 -29.60 28.65
N ASN A 201 50.93 -28.45 29.25
CA ASN A 201 52.19 -28.27 30.01
C ASN A 201 52.44 -26.81 30.46
N GLU A 202 52.83 -26.70 31.74
CA GLU A 202 53.77 -25.75 32.38
C GLU A 202 53.82 -24.27 31.95
N SER A 203 53.45 -23.36 32.87
CA SER A 203 54.41 -22.61 33.70
C SER A 203 53.76 -21.47 34.50
N ASP A 204 53.93 -21.57 35.81
CA ASP A 204 54.30 -20.52 36.77
C ASP A 204 53.45 -19.25 37.07
N GLU A 205 53.26 -19.12 38.40
CA GLU A 205 53.24 -17.91 39.23
C GLU A 205 51.92 -17.11 39.45
N SER A 206 51.23 -17.50 40.54
CA SER A 206 50.93 -16.70 41.75
C SER A 206 50.53 -15.21 41.62
N PHE A 207 49.34 -14.83 42.15
CA PHE A 207 49.17 -14.21 43.47
C PHE A 207 47.73 -13.71 43.70
N GLU A 208 47.39 -13.55 44.98
CA GLU A 208 46.11 -13.20 45.57
C GLU A 208 45.64 -11.74 45.38
N ARG A 209 44.30 -11.59 45.48
CA ARG A 209 43.52 -10.58 46.25
C ARG A 209 43.21 -9.17 45.71
N SER A 210 41.91 -8.89 45.88
CA SER A 210 41.19 -7.67 46.34
C SER A 210 40.90 -6.53 45.36
N ASP A 211 39.58 -6.31 45.22
CA ASP A 211 38.79 -5.07 45.22
C ASP A 211 39.32 -3.85 44.45
N LEU A 212 38.49 -3.34 43.52
CA LEU A 212 38.00 -1.94 43.48
C LEU A 212 37.06 -1.71 42.29
N GLU A 213 35.98 -1.00 42.57
CA GLU A 213 35.00 -0.45 41.61
C GLU A 213 35.64 0.55 40.63
N VAL A 214 35.27 0.49 39.34
CA VAL A 214 35.15 1.64 38.42
C VAL A 214 34.08 1.34 37.37
N SER A 215 33.31 2.37 37.02
CA SER A 215 32.22 2.41 36.05
C SER A 215 32.65 2.40 34.58
N ASP A 216 31.63 2.31 33.72
CA ASP A 216 31.54 2.65 32.29
C ASP A 216 31.70 1.51 31.27
N GLY A 217 30.70 1.42 30.38
CA GLY A 217 30.91 0.96 29.00
C GLY A 217 29.88 -0.04 28.48
N GLU A 218 28.79 0.48 27.91
CA GLU A 218 27.92 -0.26 26.97
C GLU A 218 28.73 -0.91 25.85
N PHE A 219 28.55 -2.22 25.65
CA PHE A 219 28.61 -2.86 24.33
C PHE A 219 27.93 -4.24 24.46
N SER A 220 26.60 -4.28 24.39
CA SER A 220 25.85 -5.54 24.33
C SER A 220 25.43 -5.83 22.89
N SER A 221 26.14 -6.81 22.35
CA SER A 221 25.85 -7.70 21.22
C SER A 221 24.41 -7.72 20.68
N LYS A 222 24.25 -7.24 19.44
CA LYS A 222 23.30 -7.79 18.47
C LYS A 222 23.84 -9.12 17.94
N LEU A 223 23.25 -10.22 18.38
CA LEU A 223 23.26 -11.52 17.71
C LEU A 223 22.17 -12.38 18.37
N SER A 224 20.92 -12.11 17.99
CA SER A 224 19.81 -13.02 18.26
C SER A 224 19.59 -13.92 17.05
N SER A 225 19.67 -15.22 17.35
CA SER A 225 19.10 -16.41 16.70
C SER A 225 18.53 -16.30 15.29
N PHE A 226 19.02 -17.23 14.45
CA PHE A 226 18.41 -17.66 13.20
C PHE A 226 17.03 -18.29 13.47
N ASP A 227 15.97 -17.52 13.27
CA ASP A 227 14.64 -18.07 12.98
C ASP A 227 14.55 -18.25 11.46
N ILE A 228 14.51 -19.52 11.03
CA ILE A 228 14.33 -19.89 9.62
C ILE A 228 12.82 -20.04 9.43
N ASP A 229 12.19 -19.02 8.85
CA ASP A 229 10.83 -19.07 8.35
C ASP A 229 10.74 -20.10 7.20
N PHE A 230 10.04 -21.20 7.44
CA PHE A 230 9.82 -22.24 6.43
C PHE A 230 8.87 -21.80 5.30
N ASP A 231 8.14 -20.70 5.48
CA ASP A 231 7.21 -20.13 4.48
C ASP A 231 7.91 -19.34 3.37
N GLU A 232 9.22 -19.09 3.50
CA GLU A 232 9.99 -18.32 2.51
C GLU A 232 10.67 -19.19 1.44
N TYR A 233 10.55 -20.52 1.53
CA TYR A 233 11.22 -21.46 0.64
C TYR A 233 10.53 -21.54 -0.74
N GLY A 234 10.81 -20.56 -1.61
CA GLY A 234 10.36 -20.55 -3.01
C GLY A 234 10.06 -19.17 -3.57
N LYS A 235 9.88 -18.16 -2.72
CA LYS A 235 9.75 -16.75 -3.14
C LYS A 235 11.13 -16.10 -3.07
N THR A 236 11.88 -16.09 -4.17
CA THR A 236 13.04 -15.19 -4.28
C THR A 236 12.53 -13.75 -4.15
N LYS A 237 12.65 -13.13 -2.96
CA LYS A 237 12.42 -11.69 -2.77
C LYS A 237 13.22 -10.95 -3.84
N ALA A 238 12.53 -10.29 -4.76
CA ALA A 238 13.17 -9.54 -5.82
C ALA A 238 14.02 -8.45 -5.17
N ARG A 239 15.36 -8.57 -5.27
CA ARG A 239 16.28 -7.62 -4.66
C ARG A 239 16.04 -6.24 -5.27
N ILE A 240 15.53 -5.32 -4.46
CA ILE A 240 15.34 -3.94 -4.89
C ILE A 240 16.72 -3.31 -5.09
N VAL A 241 16.98 -2.84 -6.32
CA VAL A 241 18.26 -2.20 -6.67
C VAL A 241 18.17 -0.71 -6.38
N GLU A 242 19.19 -0.17 -5.69
CA GLU A 242 19.31 1.26 -5.42
C GLU A 242 20.00 1.96 -6.61
N PRO A 243 19.31 2.84 -7.35
CA PRO A 243 19.94 3.62 -8.41
C PRO A 243 20.96 4.61 -7.84
N LYS A 244 22.07 4.80 -8.55
CA LYS A 244 23.06 5.84 -8.25
C LYS A 244 22.82 7.05 -9.14
N PHE A 245 22.74 8.23 -8.53
CA PHE A 245 22.61 9.49 -9.23
C PHE A 245 23.83 10.36 -8.99
N LYS A 246 24.24 11.07 -10.04
CA LYS A 246 25.30 12.06 -10.01
C LYS A 246 24.95 13.18 -10.97
N MET A 247 25.18 14.41 -10.53
CA MET A 247 24.97 15.63 -11.31
C MET A 247 25.87 16.71 -10.75
N SER A 248 26.34 17.66 -11.56
CA SER A 248 26.99 18.85 -11.01
C SER A 248 25.96 19.84 -10.46
N LEU A 249 26.33 20.66 -9.47
CA LEU A 249 25.42 21.66 -8.93
C LEU A 249 24.98 22.68 -10.00
N VAL A 250 25.85 23.03 -10.94
CA VAL A 250 25.50 23.92 -12.07
C VAL A 250 24.45 23.32 -12.99
N GLU A 251 24.59 22.04 -13.36
CA GLU A 251 23.60 21.31 -14.17
C GLU A 251 22.25 21.26 -13.44
N LEU A 252 22.27 20.97 -12.13
CA LEU A 252 21.04 20.92 -11.34
C LEU A 252 20.30 22.26 -11.35
N LEU A 253 21.00 23.38 -11.17
CA LEU A 253 20.38 24.70 -11.16
C LEU A 253 19.81 25.08 -12.53
N ASP A 254 20.50 24.71 -13.61
CA ASP A 254 20.02 24.96 -14.98
C ASP A 254 18.79 24.11 -15.31
N GLU A 255 18.84 22.80 -15.05
CA GLU A 255 17.73 21.88 -15.33
C GLU A 255 16.48 22.20 -14.50
N SER A 256 16.67 22.53 -13.21
CA SER A 256 15.57 22.90 -12.31
C SER A 256 15.02 24.31 -12.56
N LYS A 257 15.72 25.12 -13.37
CA LYS A 257 15.39 26.54 -13.64
C LYS A 257 15.30 27.38 -12.37
N VAL A 258 15.99 26.97 -11.32
CA VAL A 258 16.06 27.71 -10.07
C VAL A 258 16.99 28.90 -10.29
N VAL A 259 16.47 30.10 -10.07
CA VAL A 259 17.24 31.34 -10.21
C VAL A 259 17.81 31.72 -8.84
N PRO A 260 19.12 31.61 -8.62
CA PRO A 260 19.72 31.99 -7.36
C PRO A 260 19.80 33.52 -7.21
N ILE A 261 19.63 34.00 -5.98
CA ILE A 261 19.91 35.39 -5.58
C ILE A 261 21.42 35.61 -5.53
N ALA A 262 22.15 34.66 -4.97
CA ALA A 262 23.61 34.69 -4.85
C ALA A 262 24.17 33.27 -4.86
N VAL A 263 25.42 33.15 -5.31
CA VAL A 263 26.16 31.89 -5.34
C VAL A 263 27.57 32.12 -4.81
N TYR A 264 28.02 31.23 -3.95
CA TYR A 264 29.37 31.22 -3.38
C TYR A 264 30.01 29.84 -3.55
N GLY A 265 31.33 29.79 -3.73
CA GLY A 265 32.08 28.53 -3.86
C GLY A 265 32.06 27.92 -5.27
N ASN A 266 32.27 26.60 -5.36
CA ASN A 266 32.44 25.86 -6.61
C ASN A 266 31.13 25.21 -7.10
N LEU A 267 30.51 25.78 -8.13
CA LEU A 267 29.31 25.24 -8.78
C LEU A 267 29.54 23.93 -9.57
N GLU A 268 30.78 23.59 -9.90
CA GLU A 268 31.13 22.34 -10.59
C GLU A 268 31.24 21.15 -9.60
N VAL A 269 30.83 21.34 -8.34
CA VAL A 269 30.81 20.25 -7.37
C VAL A 269 29.80 19.18 -7.79
N GLU A 270 30.26 17.93 -7.81
CA GLU A 270 29.40 16.77 -8.01
C GLU A 270 28.57 16.51 -6.76
N ILE A 271 27.25 16.38 -6.95
CA ILE A 271 26.28 15.98 -5.94
C ILE A 271 25.77 14.56 -6.24
N SER A 272 25.60 13.75 -5.20
CA SER A 272 25.12 12.36 -5.29
C SER A 272 23.76 12.11 -4.65
N GLY A 273 23.19 13.15 -4.02
CA GLY A 273 21.85 13.11 -3.42
C GLY A 273 21.38 14.50 -3.03
N ILE A 274 20.13 14.57 -2.59
CA ILE A 274 19.50 15.79 -2.05
C ILE A 274 18.80 15.39 -0.75
N SER A 275 18.94 16.23 0.30
CA SER A 275 18.19 16.09 1.54
C SER A 275 17.82 17.45 2.13
N HIS A 276 16.70 17.50 2.85
CA HIS A 276 16.28 18.65 3.65
C HIS A 276 16.19 18.30 5.16
N ASP A 277 16.56 17.07 5.54
CA ASP A 277 16.65 16.60 6.92
C ASP A 277 18.12 16.22 7.21
N SER A 278 18.74 16.96 8.12
CA SER A 278 20.15 16.79 8.47
C SER A 278 20.46 15.38 8.95
N ARG A 279 19.50 14.69 9.57
CA ARG A 279 19.71 13.37 10.21
C ARG A 279 19.92 12.23 9.21
N VAL A 280 19.53 12.44 7.96
CA VAL A 280 19.61 11.44 6.88
C VAL A 280 20.49 11.88 5.71
N VAL A 281 21.24 12.98 5.88
CA VAL A 281 22.27 13.41 4.92
C VAL A 281 23.35 12.33 4.80
N GLU A 282 23.72 12.01 3.56
CA GLU A 282 24.84 11.16 3.22
C GLU A 282 25.99 11.97 2.59
N SER A 283 27.17 11.36 2.52
CA SER A 283 28.33 12.02 1.92
C SER A 283 28.12 12.26 0.43
N GLY A 284 28.26 13.52 0.00
CA GLY A 284 28.02 13.93 -1.39
C GLY A 284 26.65 14.58 -1.62
N ASP A 285 25.81 14.69 -0.60
CA ASP A 285 24.47 15.29 -0.75
C ASP A 285 24.50 16.82 -0.83
N LEU A 286 23.50 17.35 -1.53
CA LEU A 286 23.05 18.73 -1.42
C LEU A 286 22.08 18.86 -0.24
N PHE A 287 22.38 19.73 0.73
CA PHE A 287 21.48 20.01 1.83
C PHE A 287 20.64 21.27 1.56
N VAL A 288 19.31 21.17 1.70
CA VAL A 288 18.37 22.29 1.49
C VAL A 288 17.80 22.75 2.82
N CYS A 289 18.08 24.00 3.21
CA CYS A 289 17.63 24.60 4.46
C CYS A 289 16.17 25.06 4.38
N CYS A 290 15.24 24.12 4.50
CA CYS A 290 13.81 24.42 4.55
C CYS A 290 13.40 25.07 5.88
N VAL A 291 12.54 26.08 5.82
CA VAL A 291 11.95 26.70 7.02
C VAL A 291 10.61 26.02 7.28
N GLY A 292 10.53 25.19 8.32
CA GLY A 292 9.33 24.46 8.71
C GLY A 292 8.47 25.20 9.72
N MET A 293 7.32 24.61 10.09
CA MET A 293 6.40 25.20 11.08
C MET A 293 6.96 25.24 12.51
N LYS A 294 7.80 24.24 12.87
CA LYS A 294 8.36 24.10 14.21
C LYS A 294 9.83 24.52 14.28
N ASN A 295 10.60 24.16 13.26
CA ASN A 295 12.06 24.31 13.24
C ASN A 295 12.52 24.98 11.95
N ASP A 296 13.63 25.71 12.05
CA ASP A 296 14.34 26.30 10.92
C ASP A 296 15.51 25.40 10.51
N GLY A 297 15.52 24.90 9.27
CA GLY A 297 16.55 24.03 8.73
C GLY A 297 17.96 24.61 8.77
N HIS A 298 18.09 25.95 8.77
CA HIS A 298 19.37 26.63 8.88
C HIS A 298 20.09 26.32 10.20
N LEU A 299 19.36 25.94 11.26
CA LEU A 299 19.95 25.59 12.55
C LEU A 299 20.74 24.26 12.53
N TYR A 300 20.54 23.44 11.48
CA TYR A 300 21.12 22.10 11.38
C TYR A 300 22.25 21.99 10.36
N LEU A 301 22.75 23.11 9.85
CA LEU A 301 23.84 23.17 8.87
C LEU A 301 25.11 22.45 9.34
N SER A 302 25.51 22.69 10.60
CA SER A 302 26.69 22.03 11.16
C SER A 302 26.53 20.51 11.29
N GLU A 303 25.30 20.00 11.42
CA GLU A 303 25.06 18.55 11.42
C GLU A 303 25.14 17.99 9.99
N ALA A 304 24.52 18.66 9.02
CA ALA A 304 24.58 18.27 7.61
C ALA A 304 26.02 18.24 7.07
N ASP A 305 26.82 19.25 7.41
CA ASP A 305 28.25 19.32 7.06
C ASP A 305 29.05 18.15 7.67
N LYS A 306 28.85 17.86 8.97
CA LYS A 306 29.48 16.71 9.63
C LYS A 306 29.16 15.37 8.99
N ARG A 307 27.97 15.24 8.41
CA ARG A 307 27.52 14.02 7.69
C ARG A 307 28.00 13.99 6.24
N GLY A 308 28.59 15.07 5.74
CA GLY A 308 29.28 15.10 4.45
C GLY A 308 28.49 15.78 3.33
N ALA A 309 27.57 16.69 3.64
CA ALA A 309 26.97 17.55 2.63
C ALA A 309 28.08 18.33 1.88
N VAL A 310 28.02 18.34 0.55
CA VAL A 310 29.04 18.99 -0.30
C VAL A 310 28.61 20.38 -0.77
N ALA A 311 27.32 20.66 -0.72
CA ALA A 311 26.73 21.93 -1.11
C ALA A 311 25.48 22.22 -0.28
N VAL A 312 25.10 23.51 -0.20
CA VAL A 312 23.95 23.98 0.57
C VAL A 312 23.06 24.89 -0.28
N VAL A 313 21.74 24.74 -0.18
CA VAL A 313 20.76 25.73 -0.63
C VAL A 313 20.07 26.36 0.58
N ALA A 314 20.09 27.68 0.68
CA ALA A 314 19.56 28.42 1.82
C ALA A 314 18.71 29.62 1.38
N SER A 315 17.82 30.09 2.26
CA SER A 315 17.04 31.32 2.03
C SER A 315 17.58 32.54 2.79
N LYS A 316 18.59 32.34 3.64
CA LYS A 316 19.27 33.37 4.41
C LYS A 316 20.76 33.31 4.14
N GLU A 317 21.46 34.43 4.29
CA GLU A 317 22.93 34.43 4.22
C GLU A 317 23.51 33.53 5.34
N VAL A 318 24.47 32.71 4.95
CA VAL A 318 25.18 31.76 5.82
C VAL A 318 26.67 31.99 5.61
N ASP A 319 27.42 32.11 6.71
CA ASP A 319 28.88 32.24 6.65
C ASP A 319 29.53 30.86 6.51
N ILE A 320 30.02 30.55 5.30
CA ILE A 320 30.59 29.25 4.98
C ILE A 320 32.09 29.19 5.18
N GLU A 321 32.79 30.30 4.94
CA GLU A 321 34.26 30.30 4.95
C GLU A 321 34.82 30.06 6.37
N GLU A 322 34.07 30.40 7.42
CA GLU A 322 34.46 30.15 8.81
C GLU A 322 33.75 28.96 9.49
N THR A 323 32.62 28.48 8.95
CA THR A 323 31.70 27.60 9.72
C THR A 323 31.45 26.21 9.12
N LEU A 324 31.66 26.01 7.81
CA LEU A 324 31.24 24.79 7.10
C LEU A 324 32.32 24.30 6.11
N GLY A 325 32.49 22.97 5.99
CA GLY A 325 33.35 22.33 4.98
C GLY A 325 32.73 22.22 3.59
N CYS A 326 31.46 22.63 3.43
CA CYS A 326 30.74 22.64 2.16
C CYS A 326 31.46 23.46 1.08
N LYS A 327 31.47 22.94 -0.16
CA LYS A 327 32.20 23.53 -1.28
C LYS A 327 31.42 24.63 -2.01
N ALA A 328 30.10 24.69 -1.83
CA ALA A 328 29.23 25.64 -2.51
C ALA A 328 28.00 26.03 -1.68
N LEU A 329 27.49 27.24 -1.91
CA LEU A 329 26.23 27.74 -1.38
C LEU A 329 25.45 28.51 -2.41
N VAL A 330 24.17 28.20 -2.44
CA VAL A 330 23.19 28.81 -3.30
C VAL A 330 22.15 29.48 -2.41
N ILE A 331 22.01 30.80 -2.54
CA ILE A 331 20.95 31.55 -1.87
C ILE A 331 19.77 31.69 -2.83
N VAL A 332 18.59 31.31 -2.38
CA VAL A 332 17.32 31.44 -3.10
C VAL A 332 16.33 32.26 -2.28
N GLU A 333 15.24 32.74 -2.91
CA GLU A 333 14.22 33.50 -2.19
C GLU A 333 13.45 32.62 -1.20
N ASP A 334 13.04 31.42 -1.63
CA ASP A 334 12.29 30.47 -0.82
C ASP A 334 12.76 29.03 -1.09
N THR A 335 13.37 28.42 -0.07
CA THR A 335 13.85 27.03 -0.14
C THR A 335 12.71 26.02 -0.24
N ASN A 336 11.55 26.28 0.34
CA ASN A 336 10.39 25.40 0.26
C ASN A 336 9.79 25.38 -1.15
N ALA A 337 9.80 26.52 -1.84
CA ALA A 337 9.28 26.66 -3.20
C ALA A 337 10.15 25.95 -4.26
N VAL A 338 11.47 25.85 -4.05
CA VAL A 338 12.40 25.24 -5.01
C VAL A 338 12.70 23.77 -4.73
N LEU A 339 12.40 23.26 -3.54
CA LEU A 339 12.76 21.90 -3.11
C LEU A 339 12.26 20.83 -4.08
N ALA A 340 10.99 20.91 -4.48
CA ALA A 340 10.39 19.94 -5.39
C ALA A 340 11.05 19.95 -6.77
N ALA A 341 11.34 21.14 -7.32
CA ALA A 341 12.00 21.31 -8.61
C ALA A 341 13.44 20.78 -8.61
N LEU A 342 14.21 21.06 -7.54
CA LEU A 342 15.56 20.52 -7.36
C LEU A 342 15.51 18.99 -7.29
N ALA A 343 14.64 18.41 -6.45
CA ALA A 343 14.50 16.97 -6.33
C ALA A 343 14.11 16.31 -7.66
N ALA A 344 13.09 16.84 -8.34
CA ALA A 344 12.62 16.28 -9.60
C ALA A 344 13.70 16.31 -10.69
N SER A 345 14.48 17.39 -10.77
CA SER A 345 15.55 17.53 -11.76
C SER A 345 16.70 16.56 -11.47
N PHE A 346 17.16 16.50 -10.22
CA PHE A 346 18.23 15.57 -9.80
C PHE A 346 17.88 14.10 -10.09
N TYR A 347 16.64 13.72 -9.83
CA TYR A 347 16.13 12.37 -10.09
C TYR A 347 15.57 12.18 -11.52
N ARG A 348 15.79 13.15 -12.41
CA ARG A 348 15.44 13.11 -13.86
C ARG A 348 13.95 12.93 -14.17
N TYR A 349 13.07 13.60 -13.42
CA TYR A 349 11.62 13.61 -13.60
C TYR A 349 10.98 12.22 -13.77
N PRO A 350 11.14 11.31 -12.79
CA PRO A 350 10.78 9.90 -12.92
C PRO A 350 9.29 9.66 -13.22
N SER A 351 8.40 10.57 -12.80
CA SER A 351 6.96 10.53 -13.08
C SER A 351 6.61 10.58 -14.58
N LYS A 352 7.51 11.08 -15.43
CA LYS A 352 7.30 11.10 -16.88
C LYS A 352 7.48 9.73 -17.53
N SER A 353 8.20 8.81 -16.88
CA SER A 353 8.56 7.49 -17.41
C SER A 353 7.62 6.35 -16.99
N MET A 354 6.59 6.65 -16.18
CA MET A 354 5.60 5.66 -15.71
C MET A 354 4.21 6.29 -15.68
N SER A 355 3.14 5.49 -15.76
CA SER A 355 1.77 5.98 -15.54
C SER A 355 1.54 6.32 -14.07
N VAL A 356 1.03 7.50 -13.73
CA VAL A 356 0.83 7.92 -12.33
C VAL A 356 -0.64 8.22 -12.05
N ILE A 357 -1.22 7.48 -11.10
CA ILE A 357 -2.60 7.58 -10.66
C ILE A 357 -2.63 8.24 -9.28
N GLY A 358 -3.17 9.45 -9.20
CA GLY A 358 -3.33 10.19 -7.96
C GLY A 358 -4.72 10.01 -7.37
N ILE A 359 -4.81 9.63 -6.09
CA ILE A 359 -6.08 9.44 -5.38
C ILE A 359 -6.19 10.43 -4.24
N THR A 360 -7.26 11.24 -4.24
CA THR A 360 -7.56 12.16 -3.15
C THR A 360 -8.99 12.03 -2.66
N GLY A 361 -9.21 12.54 -1.46
CA GLY A 361 -10.49 12.51 -0.75
C GLY A 361 -10.28 12.45 0.76
N THR A 362 -11.35 12.55 1.54
CA THR A 362 -11.27 12.37 2.99
C THR A 362 -11.07 10.89 3.31
N ASN A 363 -11.97 10.02 2.85
CA ASN A 363 -11.95 8.59 3.15
C ASN A 363 -11.76 7.73 1.89
N GLY A 364 -11.28 6.49 2.05
CA GLY A 364 -11.20 5.49 0.98
C GLY A 364 -9.96 5.56 0.08
N LYS A 365 -9.03 6.51 0.31
CA LYS A 365 -7.80 6.65 -0.49
C LYS A 365 -6.96 5.37 -0.50
N THR A 366 -6.63 4.85 0.69
CA THR A 366 -5.84 3.63 0.86
C THR A 366 -6.49 2.43 0.20
N THR A 367 -7.77 2.15 0.49
CA THR A 367 -8.46 1.00 -0.11
C THR A 367 -8.54 1.10 -1.62
N THR A 368 -8.88 2.28 -2.15
CA THR A 368 -8.91 2.53 -3.60
C THR A 368 -7.53 2.37 -4.22
N ALA A 369 -6.45 2.73 -3.52
CA ALA A 369 -5.09 2.56 -4.00
C ALA A 369 -4.69 1.08 -4.15
N TYR A 370 -5.04 0.26 -3.16
CA TYR A 370 -4.82 -1.19 -3.21
C TYR A 370 -5.61 -1.85 -4.36
N LEU A 371 -6.88 -1.50 -4.51
CA LEU A 371 -7.73 -2.01 -5.59
C LEU A 371 -7.18 -1.61 -6.98
N ILE A 372 -6.73 -0.37 -7.16
CA ILE A 372 -6.15 0.07 -8.43
C ILE A 372 -4.79 -0.59 -8.66
N LYS A 373 -3.94 -0.75 -7.63
CA LYS A 373 -2.66 -1.46 -7.76
C LYS A 373 -2.90 -2.88 -8.27
N SER A 374 -3.77 -3.62 -7.58
CA SER A 374 -4.10 -5.00 -7.94
C SER A 374 -4.74 -5.10 -9.33
N MET A 375 -5.62 -4.17 -9.71
CA MET A 375 -6.15 -4.07 -11.08
C MET A 375 -5.05 -3.89 -12.13
N TYR A 376 -4.05 -3.03 -11.90
CA TYR A 376 -2.94 -2.84 -12.85
C TYR A 376 -1.99 -4.05 -12.87
N GLU A 377 -1.78 -4.72 -11.74
CA GLU A 377 -1.03 -5.98 -11.68
C GLU A 377 -1.75 -7.10 -12.42
N ALA A 378 -3.07 -7.19 -12.30
CA ALA A 378 -3.93 -8.07 -13.09
C ALA A 378 -3.98 -7.71 -14.58
N MET A 379 -3.49 -6.53 -15.00
CA MET A 379 -3.26 -6.21 -16.41
C MET A 379 -1.86 -6.67 -16.89
N GLY A 380 -1.04 -7.22 -15.99
CA GLY A 380 0.33 -7.66 -16.26
C GLY A 380 1.39 -6.55 -16.10
N LEU A 381 1.06 -5.44 -15.46
CA LEU A 381 1.96 -4.29 -15.31
C LEU A 381 2.69 -4.31 -13.97
N ARG A 382 3.99 -3.99 -13.99
CA ARG A 382 4.75 -3.77 -12.75
C ARG A 382 4.28 -2.49 -12.09
N THR A 383 3.58 -2.63 -10.96
CA THR A 383 2.87 -1.49 -10.35
C THR A 383 3.41 -1.17 -8.97
N GLY A 384 3.96 0.04 -8.83
CA GLY A 384 4.34 0.60 -7.55
C GLY A 384 3.16 1.25 -6.84
N MET A 385 3.30 1.47 -5.54
CA MET A 385 2.31 2.17 -4.74
C MET A 385 2.96 3.03 -3.67
N VAL A 386 2.43 4.23 -3.46
CA VAL A 386 2.78 5.12 -2.35
C VAL A 386 1.51 5.37 -1.54
N SER A 387 1.39 4.68 -0.41
CA SER A 387 0.19 4.65 0.43
C SER A 387 0.54 4.86 1.90
N THR A 388 -0.47 5.20 2.72
CA THR A 388 -0.35 5.28 4.18
C THR A 388 0.23 4.02 4.79
N VAL A 389 -0.22 2.84 4.35
CA VAL A 389 0.15 1.56 4.96
C VAL A 389 1.61 1.19 4.65
N ALA A 390 2.01 1.31 3.39
CA ALA A 390 3.36 0.97 2.94
C ALA A 390 3.63 1.57 1.56
N TYR A 391 4.90 1.62 1.19
CA TYR A 391 5.31 1.86 -0.19
C TYR A 391 5.69 0.54 -0.86
N TYR A 392 5.38 0.40 -2.14
CA TYR A 392 5.71 -0.78 -2.94
C TYR A 392 6.46 -0.33 -4.18
N VAL A 393 7.60 -0.94 -4.45
CA VAL A 393 8.32 -0.69 -5.71
C VAL A 393 7.57 -1.35 -6.87
N HIS A 394 7.27 -2.65 -6.74
CA HIS A 394 6.32 -3.41 -7.54
C HIS A 394 6.03 -4.76 -6.84
N GLY A 395 4.86 -5.37 -7.07
CA GLY A 395 4.51 -6.66 -6.44
C GLY A 395 4.61 -6.57 -4.91
N ASP A 396 5.32 -7.52 -4.29
CA ASP A 396 5.50 -7.63 -2.84
C ASP A 396 6.74 -6.87 -2.30
N ASN A 397 7.42 -6.09 -3.14
CA ASN A 397 8.61 -5.32 -2.75
C ASN A 397 8.24 -4.11 -1.87
N LYS A 398 7.91 -4.41 -0.62
CA LYS A 398 7.42 -3.49 0.41
C LYS A 398 8.56 -2.69 1.05
N LEU A 399 8.30 -1.42 1.27
CA LEU A 399 9.13 -0.47 2.02
C LEU A 399 8.27 0.18 3.11
N GLU A 400 8.90 0.61 4.20
CA GLU A 400 8.21 1.32 5.27
C GLU A 400 7.65 2.67 4.78
N SER A 401 6.44 3.00 5.24
CA SER A 401 5.78 4.27 4.97
C SER A 401 5.80 5.15 6.23
N PRO A 402 6.64 6.19 6.30
CA PRO A 402 6.61 7.12 7.42
C PRO A 402 5.44 8.11 7.34
N ASN A 403 4.85 8.33 6.16
CA ASN A 403 3.78 9.30 5.93
C ASN A 403 2.88 8.87 4.75
N THR A 404 1.58 9.22 4.77
CA THR A 404 0.66 8.98 3.63
C THR A 404 1.16 9.53 2.31
N THR A 405 1.68 10.76 2.33
CA THR A 405 2.31 11.39 1.17
C THR A 405 3.71 11.84 1.61
N PRO A 406 4.78 11.17 1.15
CA PRO A 406 6.15 11.55 1.50
C PRO A 406 6.48 12.97 1.06
N ASP A 407 7.57 13.55 1.59
CA ASP A 407 8.05 14.86 1.16
C ASP A 407 8.51 14.86 -0.30
N ALA A 408 8.71 16.06 -0.85
CA ALA A 408 9.03 16.24 -2.26
C ALA A 408 10.32 15.53 -2.69
N VAL A 409 11.31 15.40 -1.82
CA VAL A 409 12.57 14.72 -2.11
C VAL A 409 12.35 13.20 -2.11
N LEU A 410 11.72 12.69 -1.06
CA LEU A 410 11.48 11.25 -0.91
C LEU A 410 10.54 10.71 -2.00
N VAL A 411 9.51 11.47 -2.40
CA VAL A 411 8.65 11.10 -3.54
C VAL A 411 9.47 10.91 -4.81
N GLN A 412 10.31 11.87 -5.18
CA GLN A 412 11.11 11.78 -6.40
C GLN A 412 12.15 10.65 -6.32
N LYS A 413 12.81 10.48 -5.16
CA LYS A 413 13.76 9.37 -4.92
C LYS A 413 13.08 8.00 -5.06
N LEU A 414 11.90 7.83 -4.46
CA LEU A 414 11.12 6.57 -4.55
C LEU A 414 10.67 6.30 -5.98
N MET A 415 10.16 7.30 -6.69
CA MET A 415 9.75 7.14 -8.08
C MET A 415 10.94 6.79 -8.98
N ALA A 416 12.10 7.40 -8.77
CA ALA A 416 13.30 7.07 -9.53
C ALA A 416 13.79 5.64 -9.25
N LYS A 417 13.70 5.20 -8.00
CA LYS A 417 13.91 3.80 -7.59
C LYS A 417 12.94 2.85 -8.29
N MET A 418 11.67 3.21 -8.38
CA MET A 418 10.64 2.46 -9.11
C MET A 418 10.96 2.34 -10.60
N VAL A 419 11.27 3.45 -11.28
CA VAL A 419 11.68 3.42 -12.71
C VAL A 419 12.87 2.48 -12.90
N HIS A 420 13.89 2.60 -12.05
CA HIS A 420 15.11 1.78 -12.16
C HIS A 420 14.83 0.28 -11.98
N ASN A 421 13.84 -0.09 -11.16
CA ASN A 421 13.41 -1.48 -10.97
C ASN A 421 12.32 -1.92 -11.98
N GLY A 422 12.05 -1.10 -13.01
CA GLY A 422 11.14 -1.43 -14.11
C GLY A 422 9.65 -1.28 -13.78
N THR A 423 9.29 -0.46 -12.80
CA THR A 423 7.89 -0.11 -12.51
C THR A 423 7.30 0.71 -13.66
N GLU A 424 6.15 0.29 -14.18
CA GLU A 424 5.48 0.88 -15.33
C GLU A 424 4.29 1.77 -14.93
N ALA A 425 3.68 1.50 -13.76
CA ALA A 425 2.59 2.27 -13.19
C ALA A 425 2.82 2.54 -11.70
N LEU A 426 2.35 3.69 -11.22
CA LEU A 426 2.37 4.07 -9.81
C LEU A 426 0.99 4.53 -9.37
N VAL A 427 0.49 3.94 -8.29
CA VAL A 427 -0.70 4.40 -7.57
C VAL A 427 -0.27 5.19 -6.33
N MET A 428 -0.72 6.43 -6.21
CA MET A 428 -0.25 7.35 -5.16
C MET A 428 -1.41 8.01 -4.41
N GLU A 429 -1.40 7.90 -3.09
CA GLU A 429 -2.27 8.69 -2.22
C GLU A 429 -1.82 10.16 -2.17
N ALA A 430 -2.66 11.04 -2.69
CA ALA A 430 -2.46 12.48 -2.68
C ALA A 430 -3.26 13.13 -1.53
N SER A 431 -2.68 13.13 -0.33
CA SER A 431 -3.29 13.78 0.84
C SER A 431 -3.44 15.29 0.64
N SER A 432 -4.42 15.91 1.31
CA SER A 432 -4.62 17.37 1.25
C SER A 432 -3.40 18.12 1.79
N HIS A 433 -2.73 17.59 2.82
CA HIS A 433 -1.47 18.12 3.34
C HIS A 433 -0.37 18.06 2.29
N GLY A 434 -0.19 16.91 1.63
CA GLY A 434 0.84 16.76 0.58
C GLY A 434 0.63 17.71 -0.58
N LEU A 435 -0.61 17.88 -1.03
CA LEU A 435 -0.97 18.85 -2.09
C LEU A 435 -0.84 20.31 -1.62
N ALA A 436 -1.22 20.63 -0.39
CA ALA A 436 -1.11 21.98 0.15
C ALA A 436 0.35 22.42 0.29
N LEU A 437 1.21 21.53 0.80
CA LEU A 437 2.64 21.75 1.05
C LEU A 437 3.54 21.57 -0.18
N GLY A 438 2.97 21.32 -1.37
CA GLY A 438 3.72 21.19 -2.61
C GLY A 438 4.56 19.91 -2.76
N ARG A 439 4.29 18.88 -1.94
CA ARG A 439 5.02 17.59 -1.98
C ARG A 439 4.87 16.87 -3.33
N CYS A 440 3.77 17.13 -4.03
CA CYS A 440 3.45 16.52 -5.32
C CYS A 440 3.54 17.52 -6.49
N ASP A 441 4.15 18.68 -6.32
CA ASP A 441 4.12 19.74 -7.34
C ASP A 441 4.84 19.32 -8.63
N GLU A 442 5.90 18.52 -8.52
CA GLU A 442 6.65 17.97 -9.65
C GLU A 442 6.31 16.51 -9.97
N VAL A 443 5.14 16.04 -9.52
CA VAL A 443 4.59 14.73 -9.93
C VAL A 443 3.66 14.94 -11.12
N ASP A 444 3.98 14.28 -12.23
CA ASP A 444 3.24 14.35 -13.49
C ASP A 444 2.13 13.27 -13.53
N PHE A 445 0.98 13.60 -12.93
CA PHE A 445 -0.18 12.70 -12.83
C PHE A 445 -0.90 12.51 -14.18
N ASP A 446 -1.29 11.27 -14.47
CA ASP A 446 -2.10 10.90 -15.63
C ASP A 446 -3.59 10.79 -15.30
N ILE A 447 -3.90 10.35 -14.08
CA ILE A 447 -5.28 10.14 -13.63
C ILE A 447 -5.46 10.78 -12.26
N ALA A 448 -6.53 11.57 -12.12
CA ALA A 448 -6.96 12.12 -10.84
C ALA A 448 -8.26 11.46 -10.39
N VAL A 449 -8.25 10.85 -9.19
CA VAL A 449 -9.40 10.18 -8.58
C VAL A 449 -9.87 10.97 -7.36
N PHE A 450 -11.17 11.25 -7.28
CA PHE A 450 -11.81 11.89 -6.13
C PHE A 450 -12.85 10.95 -5.51
N THR A 451 -12.62 10.56 -4.26
CA THR A 451 -13.50 9.63 -3.54
C THR A 451 -14.66 10.34 -2.83
N ASN A 452 -14.37 11.30 -1.95
CA ASN A 452 -15.34 12.09 -1.18
C ASN A 452 -14.66 13.25 -0.45
N LEU A 453 -15.46 14.21 0.02
CA LEU A 453 -15.04 15.31 0.89
C LEU A 453 -16.01 15.47 2.06
N THR A 454 -15.60 14.98 3.22
CA THR A 454 -16.26 15.24 4.52
C THR A 454 -15.36 16.10 5.40
N ARG A 455 -15.95 16.76 6.40
CA ARG A 455 -15.24 17.62 7.37
C ARG A 455 -14.13 16.85 8.08
N ASP A 456 -12.89 17.26 7.85
CA ASP A 456 -11.67 16.69 8.43
C ASP A 456 -10.51 17.69 8.30
N HIS A 457 -9.43 17.52 9.05
CA HIS A 457 -8.17 18.28 8.96
C HIS A 457 -8.30 19.83 9.04
N LEU A 458 -9.34 20.34 9.70
CA LEU A 458 -9.57 21.79 9.84
C LEU A 458 -8.58 22.47 10.80
N ASP A 459 -7.90 21.70 11.64
CA ASP A 459 -6.76 22.14 12.44
C ASP A 459 -5.60 22.64 11.57
N PHE A 460 -5.40 22.05 10.39
CA PHE A 460 -4.39 22.49 9.42
C PHE A 460 -4.96 23.47 8.39
N HIS A 461 -6.09 23.14 7.75
CA HIS A 461 -6.64 23.93 6.63
C HIS A 461 -7.45 25.15 7.09
N GLY A 462 -7.86 25.23 8.35
CA GLY A 462 -8.69 26.32 8.89
C GLY A 462 -10.15 26.29 8.42
N THR A 463 -10.39 26.19 7.11
CA THR A 463 -11.73 26.21 6.49
C THR A 463 -11.96 25.00 5.57
N GLU A 464 -13.23 24.63 5.39
CA GLU A 464 -13.61 23.56 4.45
C GLU A 464 -13.32 23.93 2.99
N ASP A 465 -13.37 25.23 2.66
CA ASP A 465 -13.01 25.74 1.33
C ASP A 465 -11.51 25.55 1.04
N GLU A 466 -10.63 25.92 1.99
CA GLU A 466 -9.18 25.68 1.86
C GLU A 466 -8.85 24.18 1.75
N TYR A 467 -9.54 23.34 2.53
CA TYR A 467 -9.39 21.89 2.45
C TYR A 467 -9.81 21.32 1.08
N ARG A 468 -10.94 21.80 0.54
CA ARG A 468 -11.41 21.44 -0.81
C ARG A 468 -10.42 21.90 -1.88
N ASP A 469 -9.98 23.15 -1.81
CA ASP A 469 -9.10 23.77 -2.80
C ASP A 469 -7.70 23.12 -2.79
N ALA A 470 -7.22 22.67 -1.63
CA ALA A 470 -5.99 21.87 -1.53
C ALA A 470 -6.08 20.56 -2.34
N LYS A 471 -7.19 19.82 -2.24
CA LYS A 471 -7.40 18.61 -3.06
C LYS A 471 -7.60 18.93 -4.53
N ALA A 472 -8.19 20.07 -4.85
CA ALA A 472 -8.42 20.56 -6.20
C ALA A 472 -7.13 20.68 -7.02
N LYS A 473 -5.99 20.92 -6.35
CA LYS A 473 -4.66 20.99 -7.00
C LYS A 473 -4.31 19.73 -7.80
N LEU A 474 -4.79 18.55 -7.41
CA LEU A 474 -4.59 17.33 -8.19
C LEU A 474 -5.36 17.41 -9.53
N PHE A 475 -6.62 17.86 -9.48
CA PHE A 475 -7.47 17.97 -10.66
C PHE A 475 -7.09 19.14 -11.57
N SER A 476 -6.54 20.23 -11.02
CA SER A 476 -6.08 21.36 -11.82
C SER A 476 -4.91 21.01 -12.75
N LYS A 477 -4.11 19.99 -12.39
CA LYS A 477 -3.05 19.41 -13.23
C LYS A 477 -3.60 18.63 -14.44
N MET A 478 -4.88 18.26 -14.44
CA MET A 478 -5.50 17.53 -15.55
C MET A 478 -5.79 18.48 -16.73
N VAL A 479 -4.78 18.71 -17.57
CA VAL A 479 -4.84 19.67 -18.69
C VAL A 479 -4.88 19.06 -20.09
N ASP A 480 -4.32 17.87 -20.31
CA ASP A 480 -4.22 17.24 -21.64
C ASP A 480 -5.39 16.26 -21.89
N PRO A 481 -6.29 16.51 -22.85
CA PRO A 481 -7.42 15.61 -23.14
C PRO A 481 -7.04 14.24 -23.68
N GLU A 482 -5.90 14.11 -24.35
CA GLU A 482 -5.47 12.84 -24.93
C GLU A 482 -4.87 11.93 -23.86
N ARG A 483 -4.13 12.53 -22.93
CA ARG A 483 -3.35 11.84 -21.89
C ARG A 483 -4.05 11.75 -20.53
N HIS A 484 -4.82 12.75 -20.11
CA HIS A 484 -5.32 12.80 -18.74
C HIS A 484 -6.74 12.26 -18.60
N ARG A 485 -7.08 11.78 -17.40
CA ARG A 485 -8.44 11.36 -17.04
C ARG A 485 -8.82 11.86 -15.65
N LYS A 486 -10.10 12.17 -15.48
CA LYS A 486 -10.69 12.49 -14.17
C LYS A 486 -11.68 11.40 -13.79
N VAL A 487 -11.59 10.89 -12.57
CA VAL A 487 -12.52 9.92 -12.00
C VAL A 487 -13.15 10.53 -10.76
N VAL A 488 -14.48 10.69 -10.75
CA VAL A 488 -15.17 11.51 -9.73
C VAL A 488 -16.40 10.81 -9.20
N ASN A 489 -16.50 10.72 -7.87
CA ASN A 489 -17.74 10.33 -7.19
C ASN A 489 -18.79 11.44 -7.32
N ILE A 490 -19.91 11.17 -8.00
CA ILE A 490 -20.98 12.17 -8.18
C ILE A 490 -22.09 12.11 -7.14
N ASP A 491 -21.99 11.21 -6.14
CA ASP A 491 -22.82 11.28 -4.94
C ASP A 491 -22.31 12.35 -3.94
N ASP A 492 -21.06 12.80 -4.10
CA ASP A 492 -20.50 13.89 -3.31
C ASP A 492 -20.95 15.26 -3.85
N GLN A 493 -21.34 16.17 -2.95
CA GLN A 493 -21.84 17.50 -3.31
C GLN A 493 -20.78 18.38 -4.00
N ASN A 494 -19.49 18.09 -3.78
CA ASN A 494 -18.37 18.82 -4.37
C ASN A 494 -17.98 18.30 -5.76
N ALA A 495 -18.63 17.25 -6.28
CA ALA A 495 -18.27 16.63 -7.56
C ALA A 495 -18.17 17.63 -8.72
N ALA A 496 -19.15 18.54 -8.83
CA ALA A 496 -19.17 19.57 -9.88
C ALA A 496 -17.95 20.51 -9.80
N PHE A 497 -17.49 20.82 -8.59
CA PHE A 497 -16.30 21.64 -8.38
C PHE A 497 -15.04 20.93 -8.87
N PHE A 498 -14.85 19.64 -8.53
CA PHE A 498 -13.68 18.86 -8.97
C PHE A 498 -13.68 18.61 -10.49
N ILE A 499 -14.83 18.33 -11.09
CA ILE A 499 -14.98 18.17 -12.55
C ILE A 499 -14.54 19.43 -13.29
N ALA A 500 -14.89 20.60 -12.75
CA ALA A 500 -14.59 21.90 -13.36
C ALA A 500 -13.11 22.32 -13.29
N GLN A 501 -12.29 21.68 -12.43
CA GLN A 501 -10.86 21.99 -12.34
C GLN A 501 -10.09 21.49 -13.57
N GLY A 502 -9.02 22.18 -13.94
CA GLY A 502 -8.18 21.81 -15.08
C GLY A 502 -8.88 22.08 -16.42
N ASN A 503 -8.58 21.27 -17.44
CA ASN A 503 -9.18 21.43 -18.77
C ASN A 503 -10.55 20.72 -18.83
N PRO A 504 -11.63 21.40 -19.25
CA PRO A 504 -12.96 20.79 -19.37
C PRO A 504 -13.10 19.77 -20.51
N ASN A 505 -12.15 19.73 -21.46
CA ASN A 505 -12.12 18.74 -22.52
C ASN A 505 -11.48 17.41 -22.07
N VAL A 506 -10.86 17.36 -20.88
CA VAL A 506 -10.33 16.12 -20.33
C VAL A 506 -11.49 15.17 -20.01
N PRO A 507 -11.48 13.92 -20.51
CA PRO A 507 -12.54 12.96 -20.24
C PRO A 507 -12.74 12.71 -18.74
N VAL A 508 -14.00 12.64 -18.35
CA VAL A 508 -14.43 12.36 -16.98
C VAL A 508 -15.18 11.03 -16.98
N VAL A 509 -14.80 10.12 -16.08
CA VAL A 509 -15.58 8.93 -15.76
C VAL A 509 -16.19 9.14 -14.38
N THR A 510 -17.51 9.05 -14.30
CA THR A 510 -18.25 9.26 -13.07
C THR A 510 -18.61 7.93 -12.44
N PHE A 511 -18.54 7.87 -11.11
CA PHE A 511 -19.07 6.75 -10.35
C PHE A 511 -20.01 7.23 -9.25
N ALA A 512 -20.96 6.38 -8.89
CA ALA A 512 -21.89 6.64 -7.81
C ALA A 512 -22.57 5.34 -7.39
N MET A 513 -22.94 5.26 -6.12
CA MET A 513 -23.78 4.17 -5.63
C MET A 513 -25.27 4.52 -5.76
N GLU A 514 -25.64 5.76 -5.40
CA GLU A 514 -27.03 6.24 -5.37
C GLU A 514 -27.46 6.79 -6.73
N ASN A 515 -26.61 7.63 -7.34
CA ASN A 515 -26.92 8.28 -8.60
C ASN A 515 -26.70 7.36 -9.82
N LYS A 516 -27.76 6.67 -10.25
CA LYS A 516 -27.75 5.78 -11.43
C LYS A 516 -27.47 6.46 -12.79
N LYS A 517 -27.24 7.78 -12.82
CA LYS A 517 -26.75 8.49 -14.01
C LYS A 517 -25.23 8.46 -14.14
N ALA A 518 -24.51 7.99 -13.12
CA ALA A 518 -23.07 7.79 -13.21
C ALA A 518 -22.74 6.71 -14.25
N ASP A 519 -21.57 6.86 -14.88
CA ASP A 519 -21.06 5.88 -15.85
C ASP A 519 -20.89 4.50 -15.20
N VAL A 520 -20.36 4.48 -13.97
CA VAL A 520 -20.13 3.28 -13.16
C VAL A 520 -21.03 3.31 -11.92
N HIS A 521 -21.95 2.37 -11.81
CA HIS A 521 -22.87 2.30 -10.67
C HIS A 521 -23.37 0.86 -10.43
N PRO A 522 -23.75 0.50 -9.19
CA PRO A 522 -24.22 -0.84 -8.89
C PRO A 522 -25.67 -1.03 -9.34
N LEU A 523 -25.98 -2.17 -9.94
CA LEU A 523 -27.32 -2.65 -10.24
C LEU A 523 -27.93 -3.37 -9.03
N LYS A 524 -27.12 -4.20 -8.38
CA LYS A 524 -27.46 -4.97 -7.18
C LYS A 524 -26.19 -5.16 -6.36
N PHE A 525 -26.33 -5.26 -5.04
CA PHE A 525 -25.26 -5.73 -4.17
C PHE A 525 -25.87 -6.50 -2.99
N GLU A 526 -25.09 -7.39 -2.42
CA GLU A 526 -25.39 -8.14 -1.20
C GLU A 526 -24.20 -7.98 -0.25
N LEU A 527 -24.50 -7.63 1.00
CA LEU A 527 -23.52 -7.48 2.07
C LEU A 527 -23.69 -8.66 3.03
N SER A 528 -22.58 -9.25 3.45
CA SER A 528 -22.56 -10.28 4.49
C SER A 528 -21.42 -10.03 5.47
N LEU A 529 -21.27 -10.90 6.48
CA LEU A 529 -20.19 -10.80 7.46
C LEU A 529 -18.82 -11.16 6.87
N PHE A 530 -18.77 -11.88 5.75
CA PHE A 530 -17.55 -12.46 5.19
C PHE A 530 -17.24 -12.01 3.76
N GLU A 531 -18.27 -11.60 3.00
CA GLU A 531 -18.12 -11.24 1.60
C GLU A 531 -19.09 -10.12 1.17
N THR A 532 -18.64 -9.31 0.22
CA THR A 532 -19.46 -8.35 -0.53
C THR A 532 -19.60 -8.79 -1.98
N GLN A 533 -20.83 -8.97 -2.45
CA GLN A 533 -21.12 -9.25 -3.86
C GLN A 533 -21.75 -8.03 -4.52
N VAL A 534 -21.25 -7.62 -5.69
CA VAL A 534 -21.77 -6.45 -6.40
C VAL A 534 -21.84 -6.68 -7.90
N LEU A 535 -23.01 -6.37 -8.47
CA LEU A 535 -23.22 -6.31 -9.91
C LEU A 535 -23.10 -4.85 -10.36
N VAL A 536 -22.05 -4.52 -11.10
CA VAL A 536 -21.71 -3.15 -11.52
C VAL A 536 -22.06 -2.94 -12.99
N ASN A 537 -22.87 -1.92 -13.28
CA ASN A 537 -23.09 -1.45 -14.64
C ASN A 537 -21.96 -0.48 -15.04
N THR A 538 -21.38 -0.68 -16.22
CA THR A 538 -20.41 0.22 -16.84
C THR A 538 -20.81 0.53 -18.29
N PRO A 539 -20.20 1.53 -18.94
CA PRO A 539 -20.44 1.80 -20.36
C PRO A 539 -20.00 0.67 -21.30
N GLN A 540 -19.11 -0.23 -20.84
CA GLN A 540 -18.52 -1.31 -21.63
C GLN A 540 -19.23 -2.66 -21.40
N GLY A 541 -20.04 -2.78 -20.34
CA GLY A 541 -20.71 -4.03 -19.96
C GLY A 541 -21.05 -4.07 -18.48
N ILE A 542 -21.68 -5.17 -18.06
CA ILE A 542 -21.97 -5.44 -16.66
C ILE A 542 -20.84 -6.32 -16.11
N LEU A 543 -20.35 -5.98 -14.92
CA LEU A 543 -19.39 -6.75 -14.15
C LEU A 543 -20.08 -7.38 -12.95
N GLU A 544 -19.75 -8.63 -12.66
CA GLU A 544 -20.08 -9.32 -11.42
C GLU A 544 -18.79 -9.45 -10.63
N ILE A 545 -18.79 -8.96 -9.38
CA ILE A 545 -17.58 -8.88 -8.53
C ILE A 545 -17.93 -9.46 -7.17
N SER A 546 -17.12 -10.42 -6.73
CA SER A 546 -17.07 -10.98 -5.37
C SER A 546 -15.84 -10.46 -4.64
N SER A 547 -16.01 -9.76 -3.53
CA SER A 547 -14.89 -9.13 -2.81
C SER A 547 -14.91 -9.46 -1.33
N GLY A 548 -13.75 -9.78 -0.76
CA GLY A 548 -13.55 -9.90 0.69
C GLY A 548 -13.66 -8.56 1.44
N LEU A 549 -13.67 -7.42 0.72
CA LEU A 549 -13.81 -6.11 1.33
C LEU A 549 -15.24 -5.88 1.83
N LEU A 550 -15.39 -5.79 3.15
CA LEU A 550 -16.69 -5.70 3.80
C LEU A 550 -17.30 -4.29 3.77
N GLY A 551 -18.62 -4.26 3.68
CA GLY A 551 -19.41 -3.06 3.96
C GLY A 551 -19.60 -2.11 2.78
N ARG A 552 -20.64 -1.31 2.91
CA ARG A 552 -21.14 -0.44 1.84
C ARG A 552 -20.14 0.62 1.37
N HIS A 553 -19.27 1.09 2.26
CA HIS A 553 -18.24 2.06 1.91
C HIS A 553 -17.19 1.47 0.97
N ASN A 554 -16.91 0.17 1.05
CA ASN A 554 -16.01 -0.50 0.12
C ASN A 554 -16.61 -0.68 -1.28
N ILE A 555 -17.94 -0.69 -1.42
CA ILE A 555 -18.58 -0.58 -2.73
C ILE A 555 -18.18 0.72 -3.43
N TYR A 556 -18.12 1.87 -2.74
CA TYR A 556 -17.62 3.11 -3.36
C TYR A 556 -16.16 2.98 -3.83
N ASN A 557 -15.31 2.32 -3.05
CA ASN A 557 -13.90 2.11 -3.39
C ASN A 557 -13.76 1.17 -4.61
N ILE A 558 -14.56 0.10 -4.67
CA ILE A 558 -14.67 -0.82 -5.82
C ILE A 558 -15.14 -0.05 -7.06
N LEU A 559 -16.20 0.75 -6.97
CA LEU A 559 -16.70 1.55 -8.08
C LEU A 559 -15.67 2.57 -8.57
N ALA A 560 -14.86 3.15 -7.67
CA ALA A 560 -13.77 4.04 -8.04
C ALA A 560 -12.67 3.30 -8.83
N ALA A 561 -12.28 2.10 -8.39
CA ALA A 561 -11.30 1.27 -9.10
C ALA A 561 -11.83 0.82 -10.47
N VAL A 562 -13.08 0.35 -10.55
CA VAL A 562 -13.75 0.04 -11.83
C VAL A 562 -13.75 1.27 -12.74
N ALA A 563 -14.09 2.45 -12.23
CA ALA A 563 -14.09 3.68 -13.03
C ALA A 563 -12.70 4.06 -13.56
N VAL A 564 -11.62 3.78 -12.81
CA VAL A 564 -10.25 3.92 -13.33
C VAL A 564 -9.99 2.92 -14.45
N GLY A 565 -10.38 1.64 -14.27
CA GLY A 565 -10.28 0.60 -15.30
C GLY A 565 -10.99 1.01 -16.60
N ILE A 566 -12.22 1.54 -16.48
CA ILE A 566 -12.99 2.06 -17.62
C ILE A 566 -12.30 3.28 -18.25
N ALA A 567 -11.73 4.19 -17.46
CA ALA A 567 -11.07 5.40 -17.95
C ALA A 567 -9.81 5.10 -18.79
N VAL A 568 -9.12 4.00 -18.47
CA VAL A 568 -7.95 3.52 -19.21
C VAL A 568 -8.27 2.47 -20.27
N GLY A 569 -9.54 2.08 -20.41
CA GLY A 569 -9.97 1.08 -21.39
C GLY A 569 -9.55 -0.35 -21.05
N SER A 570 -9.32 -0.65 -19.77
CA SER A 570 -8.91 -1.99 -19.33
C SER A 570 -9.95 -3.05 -19.69
N PRO A 571 -9.54 -4.25 -20.12
CA PRO A 571 -10.45 -5.37 -20.32
C PRO A 571 -11.22 -5.70 -19.03
N LEU A 572 -12.53 -5.90 -19.18
CA LEU A 572 -13.44 -6.14 -18.06
C LEU A 572 -13.01 -7.30 -17.15
N GLU A 573 -12.43 -8.35 -17.73
CA GLU A 573 -11.90 -9.52 -17.00
C GLU A 573 -10.73 -9.15 -16.08
N ASP A 574 -9.81 -8.28 -16.52
CA ASP A 574 -8.69 -7.83 -15.68
C ASP A 574 -9.18 -6.93 -14.53
N ILE A 575 -10.22 -6.12 -14.79
CA ILE A 575 -10.86 -5.28 -13.76
C ILE A 575 -11.47 -6.16 -12.66
N VAL A 576 -12.23 -7.19 -13.03
CA VAL A 576 -12.83 -8.12 -12.06
C VAL A 576 -11.72 -8.84 -11.31
N ARG A 577 -10.81 -9.54 -12.01
CA ARG A 577 -9.72 -10.30 -11.41
C ARG A 577 -8.92 -9.48 -10.39
N GLY A 578 -8.48 -8.29 -10.75
CA GLY A 578 -7.68 -7.48 -9.85
C GLY A 578 -8.44 -6.92 -8.65
N ILE A 579 -9.77 -6.75 -8.74
CA ILE A 579 -10.57 -6.36 -7.59
C ILE A 579 -10.81 -7.55 -6.65
N GLU A 580 -11.09 -8.73 -7.21
CA GLU A 580 -11.35 -9.95 -6.44
C GLU A 580 -10.08 -10.49 -5.76
N GLU A 581 -8.90 -10.24 -6.31
CA GLU A 581 -7.60 -10.62 -5.71
C GLU A 581 -7.23 -9.81 -4.45
N VAL A 582 -7.97 -8.73 -4.15
CA VAL A 582 -7.79 -7.97 -2.90
C VAL A 582 -8.73 -8.53 -1.83
N ASP A 583 -8.24 -9.54 -1.11
CA ASP A 583 -8.98 -10.14 0.02
C ASP A 583 -9.21 -9.12 1.14
N ALA A 584 -8.14 -8.40 1.50
CA ALA A 584 -8.18 -7.37 2.54
C ALA A 584 -7.17 -6.25 2.30
N VAL A 585 -7.45 -5.10 2.91
CA VAL A 585 -6.50 -3.98 2.98
C VAL A 585 -6.02 -3.86 4.42
N PRO A 586 -4.70 -3.96 4.69
CA PRO A 586 -4.16 -3.95 6.04
C PRO A 586 -4.73 -2.83 6.92
N GLY A 587 -5.41 -3.21 8.01
CA GLY A 587 -5.99 -2.30 8.99
C GLY A 587 -7.14 -1.41 8.51
N ARG A 588 -7.84 -1.81 7.44
CA ARG A 588 -8.97 -1.07 6.85
C ARG A 588 -10.18 -1.99 6.71
N CYS A 589 -10.97 -2.12 7.78
CA CYS A 589 -12.06 -3.08 7.90
C CYS A 589 -11.61 -4.48 7.46
N GLU A 590 -10.39 -4.85 7.86
CA GLU A 590 -9.72 -6.11 7.48
C GLU A 590 -10.37 -7.25 8.25
N LEU A 591 -11.00 -8.16 7.51
CA LEU A 591 -11.57 -9.38 8.07
C LEU A 591 -10.43 -10.35 8.41
N ILE A 592 -10.39 -10.79 9.66
CA ILE A 592 -9.55 -11.89 10.13
C ILE A 592 -10.43 -13.12 10.14
N ASP A 593 -10.18 -14.02 9.21
CA ASP A 593 -10.94 -15.26 9.05
C ASP A 593 -10.00 -16.46 9.18
N GLU A 594 -10.25 -17.26 10.21
CA GLU A 594 -9.63 -18.56 10.51
C GLU A 594 -10.72 -19.66 10.51
N GLU A 595 -11.73 -19.50 9.65
CA GLU A 595 -12.87 -20.43 9.46
C GLU A 595 -13.90 -20.45 10.62
N GLN A 596 -13.90 -19.43 11.47
CA GLN A 596 -14.86 -19.28 12.56
C GLN A 596 -16.26 -18.84 12.08
N ALA A 597 -17.30 -19.15 12.86
CA ALA A 597 -18.70 -18.85 12.52
C ALA A 597 -19.15 -17.37 12.76
N PHE A 598 -18.22 -16.47 13.05
CA PHE A 598 -18.48 -15.05 13.32
C PHE A 598 -17.42 -14.16 12.68
N GLY A 599 -17.71 -12.87 12.49
CA GLY A 599 -16.75 -11.95 11.88
C GLY A 599 -15.81 -11.33 12.91
N VAL A 600 -14.53 -11.20 12.58
CA VAL A 600 -13.57 -10.38 13.34
C VAL A 600 -12.95 -9.37 12.39
N ILE A 601 -13.10 -8.08 12.67
CA ILE A 601 -12.49 -7.03 11.85
C ILE A 601 -11.49 -6.18 12.64
N VAL A 602 -10.38 -5.83 11.98
CA VAL A 602 -9.38 -4.88 12.47
C VAL A 602 -9.42 -3.60 11.64
N ASP A 603 -9.54 -2.44 12.29
CA ASP A 603 -9.63 -1.15 11.63
C ASP A 603 -8.89 -0.01 12.35
N TYR A 604 -8.42 0.97 11.57
CA TYR A 604 -7.68 2.14 12.05
C TYR A 604 -8.54 3.27 12.64
N ALA A 605 -9.84 3.09 12.80
CA ALA A 605 -10.74 4.12 13.30
C ALA A 605 -10.37 4.62 14.72
N HIS A 606 -9.55 5.68 14.77
CA HIS A 606 -9.00 6.28 16.01
C HIS A 606 -9.55 7.70 16.30
N THR A 607 -10.60 8.09 15.59
CA THR A 607 -11.35 9.36 15.79
C THR A 607 -12.83 9.06 16.03
N PRO A 608 -13.57 9.94 16.73
CA PRO A 608 -15.00 9.75 16.97
C PRO A 608 -15.81 9.53 15.68
N ASP A 609 -15.53 10.33 14.65
CA ASP A 609 -16.23 10.26 13.36
C ASP A 609 -15.89 8.97 12.60
N ALA A 610 -14.62 8.55 12.58
CA ALA A 610 -14.21 7.29 11.95
C ALA A 610 -14.83 6.07 12.65
N LEU A 611 -14.80 6.03 13.99
CA LEU A 611 -15.38 4.93 14.78
C LEU A 611 -16.90 4.87 14.59
N SER A 612 -17.57 6.03 14.62
CA SER A 612 -19.00 6.14 14.38
C SER A 612 -19.39 5.53 13.04
N ARG A 613 -18.64 5.84 11.96
CA ARG A 613 -18.89 5.31 10.62
C ARG A 613 -18.58 3.81 10.52
N LEU A 614 -17.46 3.37 11.08
CA LEU A 614 -17.08 1.96 11.10
C LEU A 614 -18.20 1.12 11.70
N LEU A 615 -18.71 1.51 12.87
CA LEU A 615 -19.79 0.78 13.55
C LEU A 615 -21.12 0.86 12.79
N ASP A 616 -21.42 1.96 12.09
CA ASP A 616 -22.59 2.02 11.19
C ASP A 616 -22.45 1.01 10.04
N TYR A 617 -21.27 0.92 9.41
CA TYR A 617 -21.01 -0.03 8.33
C TYR A 617 -21.09 -1.48 8.81
N VAL A 618 -20.54 -1.77 9.99
CA VAL A 618 -20.64 -3.09 10.62
C VAL A 618 -22.10 -3.47 10.86
N ARG A 619 -22.92 -2.56 11.38
CA ARG A 619 -24.34 -2.81 11.59
C ARG A 619 -25.11 -3.07 10.30
N GLU A 620 -24.69 -2.47 9.18
CA GLU A 620 -25.27 -2.75 7.85
C GLU A 620 -25.00 -4.18 7.36
N LEU A 621 -23.98 -4.87 7.89
CA LEU A 621 -23.68 -6.29 7.55
C LEU A 621 -24.67 -7.27 8.20
N GLY A 622 -25.54 -6.80 9.10
CA GLY A 622 -26.54 -7.60 9.80
C GLY A 622 -26.02 -8.56 10.89
N PRO A 623 -25.00 -8.20 11.71
CA PRO A 623 -24.55 -9.07 12.80
C PRO A 623 -25.60 -9.20 13.91
N ARG A 624 -25.59 -10.33 14.61
CA ARG A 624 -26.43 -10.59 15.78
C ARG A 624 -26.06 -9.69 16.97
N ARG A 625 -24.78 -9.63 17.32
CA ARG A 625 -24.18 -8.70 18.29
C ARG A 625 -22.93 -8.04 17.72
N VAL A 626 -22.61 -6.84 18.20
CA VAL A 626 -21.35 -6.15 17.91
C VAL A 626 -20.54 -6.00 19.19
N ILE A 627 -19.31 -6.49 19.17
CA ILE A 627 -18.34 -6.46 20.28
C ILE A 627 -17.18 -5.56 19.87
N THR A 628 -17.00 -4.41 20.52
CA THR A 628 -16.01 -3.41 20.09
C THR A 628 -14.88 -3.28 21.09
N VAL A 629 -13.65 -3.44 20.64
CA VAL A 629 -12.42 -3.11 21.38
C VAL A 629 -11.92 -1.75 20.90
N VAL A 630 -11.73 -0.80 21.81
CA VAL A 630 -11.28 0.54 21.45
C VAL A 630 -10.35 1.12 22.51
N GLY A 631 -9.29 1.80 22.04
CA GLY A 631 -8.38 2.56 22.88
C GLY A 631 -8.15 3.97 22.37
N CYS A 632 -7.39 4.75 23.12
CA CYS A 632 -6.97 6.10 22.74
C CYS A 632 -5.48 6.27 22.97
N ALA A 633 -4.78 6.87 22.00
CA ALA A 633 -3.37 7.22 22.16
C ALA A 633 -3.17 8.36 23.17
N GLY A 634 -2.06 8.29 23.90
CA GLY A 634 -1.54 9.38 24.73
C GLY A 634 -0.96 10.52 23.90
N GLU A 635 -0.77 11.64 24.57
CA GLU A 635 -0.31 12.94 24.04
C GLU A 635 -1.11 13.41 22.82
N SER A 636 -2.36 13.00 22.77
CA SER A 636 -3.32 13.29 21.70
C SER A 636 -4.47 14.14 22.25
N ASP A 637 -5.43 14.51 21.41
CA ASP A 637 -6.60 15.26 21.85
C ASP A 637 -7.40 14.49 22.93
N ARG A 638 -7.33 14.95 24.19
CA ARG A 638 -8.09 14.37 25.32
C ARG A 638 -9.60 14.49 25.12
N GLY A 639 -10.07 15.50 24.40
CA GLY A 639 -11.49 15.74 24.16
C GLY A 639 -12.17 14.59 23.42
N LYS A 640 -11.42 13.83 22.59
CA LYS A 640 -11.95 12.70 21.83
C LYS A 640 -12.22 11.46 22.68
N ARG A 641 -11.49 11.27 23.79
CA ARG A 641 -11.54 10.07 24.66
C ARG A 641 -12.97 9.74 25.12
N PRO A 642 -13.70 10.65 25.79
CA PRO A 642 -15.08 10.36 26.21
C PRO A 642 -16.05 10.22 25.03
N MET A 643 -15.81 10.94 23.92
CA MET A 643 -16.67 10.83 22.73
C MET A 643 -16.56 9.46 22.07
N MET A 644 -15.35 8.89 21.99
CA MET A 644 -15.12 7.56 21.43
C MET A 644 -15.82 6.47 22.25
N THR A 645 -15.68 6.49 23.58
CA THR A 645 -16.40 5.56 24.47
C THR A 645 -17.90 5.66 24.26
N LYS A 646 -18.44 6.88 24.27
CA LYS A 646 -19.87 7.10 24.09
C LYS A 646 -20.37 6.48 22.79
N ILE A 647 -19.65 6.71 21.68
CA ILE A 647 -20.00 6.16 20.37
C ILE A 647 -19.92 4.63 20.36
N ALA A 648 -18.86 4.04 20.91
CA ALA A 648 -18.71 2.59 21.02
C ALA A 648 -19.88 1.97 21.80
N THR A 649 -20.24 2.56 22.95
CA THR A 649 -21.33 2.07 23.81
C THR A 649 -22.73 2.32 23.24
N ASP A 650 -22.90 3.36 22.42
CA ASP A 650 -24.19 3.68 21.79
C ASP A 650 -24.44 2.80 20.54
N LYS A 651 -23.39 2.27 19.90
CA LYS A 651 -23.49 1.52 18.63
C LYS A 651 -23.11 0.04 18.71
N SER A 652 -22.58 -0.43 19.84
CA SER A 652 -22.18 -1.82 20.08
C SER A 652 -23.03 -2.45 21.18
N ASP A 653 -23.04 -3.77 21.28
CA ASP A 653 -23.71 -4.50 22.36
C ASP A 653 -22.76 -4.69 23.56
N ILE A 654 -21.47 -4.85 23.27
CA ILE A 654 -20.38 -4.97 24.24
C ILE A 654 -19.24 -4.04 23.82
N THR A 655 -18.65 -3.32 24.76
CA THR A 655 -17.44 -2.51 24.54
C THR A 655 -16.35 -2.92 25.51
N VAL A 656 -15.13 -3.08 25.02
CA VAL A 656 -13.92 -3.30 25.83
C VAL A 656 -12.98 -2.10 25.62
N LEU A 657 -12.78 -1.31 26.67
CA LEU A 657 -11.85 -0.18 26.67
C LEU A 657 -10.45 -0.67 26.99
N THR A 658 -9.46 -0.20 26.23
CA THR A 658 -8.07 -0.62 26.41
C THR A 658 -7.06 0.45 26.02
N SER A 659 -5.77 0.16 26.25
CA SER A 659 -4.67 1.01 25.82
C SER A 659 -4.45 0.92 24.30
N ASP A 660 -3.95 2.00 23.71
CA ASP A 660 -3.42 2.05 22.34
C ASP A 660 -1.92 2.33 22.45
N ASN A 661 -1.45 3.51 22.03
CA ASN A 661 -0.10 4.01 22.25
C ASN A 661 -0.12 5.01 23.42
N PRO A 662 0.07 4.61 24.69
CA PRO A 662 0.01 5.51 25.84
C PRO A 662 1.14 6.55 25.86
N LYS A 663 2.28 6.28 25.22
CA LYS A 663 3.47 7.15 25.23
C LYS A 663 3.85 7.52 26.66
N ASN A 664 4.02 8.81 26.98
CA ASN A 664 4.38 9.26 28.32
C ASN A 664 3.18 9.46 29.27
N GLU A 665 1.95 9.21 28.83
CA GLU A 665 0.77 9.27 29.71
C GLU A 665 0.52 7.90 30.38
N ASP A 666 0.00 7.92 31.61
CA ASP A 666 -0.43 6.69 32.30
C ASP A 666 -1.66 6.09 31.57
N PRO A 667 -1.63 4.82 31.13
CA PRO A 667 -2.78 4.15 30.51
C PRO A 667 -4.06 4.24 31.34
N LEU A 668 -3.96 4.21 32.67
CA LEU A 668 -5.13 4.28 33.55
C LEU A 668 -5.79 5.67 33.54
N ASP A 669 -5.00 6.74 33.41
CA ASP A 669 -5.53 8.10 33.25
C ASP A 669 -6.26 8.27 31.91
N ILE A 670 -5.73 7.67 30.83
CA ILE A 670 -6.39 7.65 29.52
C ILE A 670 -7.73 6.92 29.63
N LEU A 671 -7.76 5.78 30.32
CA LEU A 671 -8.98 4.98 30.51
C LEU A 671 -10.01 5.69 31.41
N ASP A 672 -9.58 6.43 32.43
CA ASP A 672 -10.47 7.27 33.25
C ASP A 672 -11.13 8.38 32.40
N ASP A 673 -10.35 9.06 31.55
CA ASP A 673 -10.89 10.03 30.58
C ASP A 673 -11.90 9.39 29.61
N MET A 674 -11.66 8.14 29.20
CA MET A 674 -12.58 7.38 28.35
C MET A 674 -13.88 7.03 29.09
N LEU A 675 -13.81 6.60 30.35
CA LEU A 675 -14.99 6.28 31.19
C LEU A 675 -15.91 7.49 31.40
N ALA A 676 -15.37 8.71 31.39
CA ALA A 676 -16.16 9.93 31.47
C ALA A 676 -17.24 10.03 30.35
N GLY A 677 -17.04 9.33 29.22
CA GLY A 677 -18.01 9.23 28.12
C GLY A 677 -19.36 8.61 28.50
N VAL A 678 -19.36 7.76 29.54
CA VAL A 678 -20.57 7.14 30.12
C VAL A 678 -20.92 7.71 31.50
N GLY A 679 -20.23 8.79 31.90
CA GLY A 679 -20.44 9.45 33.19
C GLY A 679 -19.85 8.67 34.38
N TRP A 680 -18.90 7.78 34.14
CA TRP A 680 -18.20 7.02 35.19
C TRP A 680 -16.78 7.54 35.38
N THR A 681 -16.24 7.28 36.58
CA THR A 681 -14.80 7.36 36.87
C THR A 681 -14.25 5.96 37.08
N MET A 682 -12.92 5.81 37.07
CA MET A 682 -12.24 4.57 37.42
C MET A 682 -12.65 4.09 38.82
N GLN A 683 -12.86 5.01 39.77
CA GLN A 683 -13.37 4.67 41.10
C GLN A 683 -14.79 4.13 41.07
N ASP A 684 -15.65 4.62 40.17
CA ASP A 684 -17.00 4.08 40.01
C ASP A 684 -16.97 2.70 39.37
N TYR A 685 -16.08 2.49 38.39
CA TYR A 685 -15.88 1.19 37.76
C TYR A 685 -15.40 0.13 38.76
N LEU A 686 -14.39 0.46 39.58
CA LEU A 686 -13.81 -0.46 40.57
C LEU A 686 -14.70 -0.76 41.79
N LYS A 687 -15.81 -0.02 42.00
CA LYS A 687 -16.79 -0.34 43.06
C LYS A 687 -17.53 -1.65 42.79
N HIS A 688 -17.63 -2.04 41.52
CA HIS A 688 -18.24 -3.29 41.11
C HIS A 688 -17.16 -4.38 41.17
N GLY A 689 -17.30 -5.29 42.13
CA GLY A 689 -16.25 -6.28 42.43
C GLY A 689 -16.18 -7.40 41.40
N GLU A 690 -15.09 -8.18 41.46
CA GLU A 690 -14.77 -9.33 40.61
C GLU A 690 -15.87 -10.42 40.43
N ASN A 691 -16.86 -10.45 41.33
CA ASN A 691 -17.97 -11.42 41.34
C ASN A 691 -19.32 -10.78 40.98
N ASP A 692 -19.39 -9.47 40.81
CA ASP A 692 -20.56 -8.77 40.30
C ASP A 692 -20.37 -8.59 38.80
N TYR A 693 -21.24 -9.17 37.98
CA TYR A 693 -21.39 -8.76 36.59
C TYR A 693 -21.47 -7.23 36.59
N TYR A 694 -20.48 -6.53 35.99
CA TYR A 694 -20.50 -5.08 35.87
C TYR A 694 -21.89 -4.67 35.39
N PRO A 695 -22.65 -3.90 36.19
CA PRO A 695 -24.04 -3.67 35.89
C PRO A 695 -24.12 -3.03 34.51
N PRO A 696 -25.00 -3.53 33.62
CA PRO A 696 -25.14 -2.94 32.31
C PRO A 696 -25.45 -1.45 32.46
N LEU A 697 -24.94 -0.65 31.53
CA LEU A 697 -25.30 0.76 31.43
C LEU A 697 -26.84 0.89 31.34
N ALA A 698 -27.36 2.09 31.57
CA ALA A 698 -28.82 2.32 31.58
C ALA A 698 -29.53 1.89 30.28
N ASN A 699 -28.79 1.76 29.17
CA ASN A 699 -29.24 1.28 27.86
C ASN A 699 -29.13 -0.25 27.68
N GLY A 700 -28.69 -1.01 28.69
CA GLY A 700 -28.47 -2.46 28.62
C GLY A 700 -27.08 -2.88 28.13
N HIS A 701 -26.22 -1.94 27.74
CA HIS A 701 -24.89 -2.19 27.18
C HIS A 701 -23.89 -2.69 28.23
N ARG A 702 -23.02 -3.64 27.85
CA ARG A 702 -21.95 -4.17 28.73
C ARG A 702 -20.62 -3.50 28.43
N LEU A 703 -20.00 -2.92 29.46
CA LEU A 703 -18.72 -2.22 29.36
C LEU A 703 -17.64 -2.94 30.18
N PHE A 704 -16.57 -3.34 29.51
CA PHE A 704 -15.36 -3.89 30.11
C PHE A 704 -14.18 -2.96 29.90
N LEU A 705 -13.15 -3.11 30.71
CA LEU A 705 -11.94 -2.31 30.65
C LEU A 705 -10.74 -3.14 31.08
N HIS A 706 -9.67 -3.08 30.30
CA HIS A 706 -8.38 -3.68 30.63
C HIS A 706 -7.27 -2.86 29.97
N ASP A 707 -6.25 -2.45 30.73
CA ASP A 707 -5.13 -1.63 30.25
C ASP A 707 -4.23 -2.38 29.25
N ILE A 708 -3.99 -3.67 29.46
CA ILE A 708 -3.27 -4.52 28.49
C ILE A 708 -4.13 -4.82 27.25
N ARG A 709 -3.71 -4.29 26.08
CA ARG A 709 -4.42 -4.44 24.79
C ARG A 709 -4.57 -5.89 24.34
N ARG A 710 -3.51 -6.70 24.47
CA ARG A 710 -3.52 -8.15 24.20
C ARG A 710 -4.69 -8.84 24.89
N VAL A 711 -4.86 -8.58 26.19
CA VAL A 711 -5.91 -9.19 27.01
C VAL A 711 -7.29 -8.74 26.55
N ALA A 712 -7.47 -7.44 26.27
CA ALA A 712 -8.74 -6.90 25.79
C ALA A 712 -9.17 -7.48 24.44
N VAL A 713 -8.22 -7.61 23.49
CA VAL A 713 -8.46 -8.18 22.16
C VAL A 713 -8.85 -9.66 22.27
N ARG A 714 -8.04 -10.47 22.94
CA ARG A 714 -8.30 -11.92 23.12
C ARG A 714 -9.63 -12.16 23.84
N CYS A 715 -9.94 -11.35 24.84
CA CYS A 715 -11.21 -11.40 25.56
C CYS A 715 -12.41 -11.13 24.64
N ALA A 716 -12.32 -10.11 23.77
CA ALA A 716 -13.40 -9.79 22.84
C ALA A 716 -13.61 -10.86 21.75
N VAL A 717 -12.52 -11.43 21.22
CA VAL A 717 -12.59 -12.53 20.24
C VAL A 717 -13.28 -13.75 20.83
N ALA A 718 -12.94 -14.11 22.05
CA ALA A 718 -13.52 -15.28 22.73
C ALA A 718 -14.97 -15.12 23.18
N MET A 719 -15.46 -13.88 23.31
CA MET A 719 -16.89 -13.57 23.48
C MET A 719 -17.69 -13.74 22.17
N GLY A 720 -17.01 -13.90 21.03
CA GLY A 720 -17.64 -14.12 19.72
C GLY A 720 -18.44 -15.42 19.69
N GLU A 721 -19.67 -15.32 19.18
CA GLU A 721 -20.56 -16.45 18.92
C GLU A 721 -21.06 -16.35 17.48
N GLU A 722 -21.60 -17.46 16.94
CA GLU A 722 -22.14 -17.52 15.58
C GLU A 722 -23.01 -16.29 15.21
N GLY A 723 -22.64 -15.65 14.09
CA GLY A 723 -23.32 -14.46 13.56
C GLY A 723 -22.99 -13.14 14.26
N ASP A 724 -22.11 -13.12 15.26
CA ASP A 724 -21.60 -11.88 15.85
C ASP A 724 -20.54 -11.20 14.97
N MET A 725 -20.22 -9.95 15.29
CA MET A 725 -19.06 -9.24 14.75
C MET A 725 -18.21 -8.65 15.88
N VAL A 726 -16.93 -9.00 15.92
CA VAL A 726 -15.91 -8.40 16.78
C VAL A 726 -15.19 -7.31 16.00
N VAL A 727 -15.07 -6.12 16.58
CA VAL A 727 -14.47 -4.94 15.96
C VAL A 727 -13.30 -4.46 16.82
N VAL A 728 -12.08 -4.61 16.32
CA VAL A 728 -10.86 -4.10 16.98
C VAL A 728 -10.44 -2.80 16.29
N ALA A 729 -10.66 -1.68 16.97
CA ALA A 729 -10.43 -0.35 16.43
C ALA A 729 -9.22 0.36 17.07
N GLY A 730 -8.61 1.26 16.30
CA GLY A 730 -7.58 2.20 16.74
C GLY A 730 -6.28 2.06 15.95
N LYS A 731 -5.61 0.90 16.05
CA LYS A 731 -4.26 0.70 15.50
C LYS A 731 -4.23 0.27 14.04
N GLY A 732 -5.24 -0.49 13.59
CA GLY A 732 -5.37 -0.92 12.20
C GLY A 732 -4.14 -1.69 11.70
N HIS A 733 -3.27 -1.00 10.96
CA HIS A 733 -2.06 -1.57 10.34
C HIS A 733 -0.78 -1.31 11.16
N GLU A 734 -0.88 -0.54 12.25
CA GLU A 734 0.25 -0.28 13.13
C GLU A 734 0.64 -1.54 13.91
N THR A 735 1.88 -1.99 13.75
CA THR A 735 2.42 -3.22 14.35
C THR A 735 3.30 -2.93 15.58
N TYR A 736 2.97 -1.89 16.34
CA TYR A 736 3.74 -1.49 17.51
C TYR A 736 2.87 -0.86 18.60
N GLN A 737 3.35 -0.97 19.83
CA GLN A 737 2.85 -0.25 20.99
C GLN A 737 3.96 0.63 21.59
N ILE A 738 3.64 1.89 21.92
CA ILE A 738 4.60 2.85 22.48
C ILE A 738 4.26 3.16 23.93
N GLU A 739 5.18 2.85 24.85
CA GLU A 739 5.12 3.18 26.28
C GLU A 739 6.43 3.85 26.72
N GLY A 740 6.35 5.12 27.13
CA GLY A 740 7.49 6.00 27.29
C GLY A 740 8.35 6.04 26.02
N ASP A 741 9.63 5.70 26.17
CA ASP A 741 10.59 5.62 25.06
C ASP A 741 10.66 4.23 24.40
N LYS A 742 9.89 3.24 24.90
CA LYS A 742 9.91 1.87 24.36
C LYS A 742 8.90 1.72 23.24
N LYS A 743 9.35 1.13 22.13
CA LYS A 743 8.51 0.69 21.01
C LYS A 743 8.57 -0.83 20.94
N GLU A 744 7.51 -1.50 21.39
CA GLU A 744 7.40 -2.95 21.39
C GLU A 744 6.55 -3.42 20.21
N PHE A 745 6.81 -4.62 19.71
CA PHE A 745 6.03 -5.21 18.63
C PHE A 745 4.66 -5.64 19.15
N PHE A 746 3.61 -5.21 18.47
CA PHE A 746 2.23 -5.55 18.80
C PHE A 746 1.34 -5.35 17.57
N ASP A 747 0.69 -6.40 17.08
CA ASP A 747 -0.19 -6.33 15.92
C ASP A 747 -1.58 -6.89 16.28
N ASP A 748 -2.62 -6.03 16.20
CA ASP A 748 -4.00 -6.43 16.47
C ASP A 748 -4.45 -7.63 15.62
N ARG A 749 -3.90 -7.79 14.41
CA ARG A 749 -4.28 -8.83 13.45
C ARG A 749 -3.72 -10.18 13.85
N GLU A 750 -2.45 -10.22 14.25
CA GLU A 750 -1.82 -11.43 14.79
C GLU A 750 -2.48 -11.84 16.10
N GLU A 751 -2.78 -10.88 16.99
CA GLU A 751 -3.49 -11.18 18.24
C GLU A 751 -4.90 -11.72 18.01
N CYS A 752 -5.63 -11.22 17.01
CA CYS A 752 -6.93 -11.78 16.64
C CYS A 752 -6.78 -13.21 16.10
N ARG A 753 -5.79 -13.46 15.25
CA ARG A 753 -5.53 -14.75 14.63
C ARG A 753 -5.18 -15.83 15.66
N GLU A 754 -4.23 -15.51 16.54
CA GLU A 754 -3.85 -16.38 17.66
C GLU A 754 -5.03 -16.64 18.61
N ALA A 755 -5.84 -15.61 18.88
CA ALA A 755 -7.02 -15.76 19.73
C ALA A 755 -8.06 -16.70 19.11
N LEU A 756 -8.30 -16.59 17.80
CA LEU A 756 -9.25 -17.44 17.07
C LEU A 756 -8.81 -18.90 17.09
N GLN A 757 -7.53 -19.16 16.79
CA GLN A 757 -6.95 -20.51 16.82
C GLN A 757 -7.07 -21.13 18.22
N TYR A 758 -6.76 -20.37 19.27
CA TYR A 758 -6.88 -20.85 20.64
C TYR A 758 -8.35 -21.06 21.07
N VAL A 759 -9.29 -20.22 20.61
CA VAL A 759 -10.73 -20.42 20.87
C VAL A 759 -11.23 -21.70 20.19
N ASP A 760 -10.78 -21.98 18.98
CA ASP A 760 -11.12 -23.22 18.29
C ASP A 760 -10.59 -24.46 19.04
N GLU A 761 -9.33 -24.44 19.49
CA GLU A 761 -8.78 -25.50 20.34
C GLU A 761 -9.62 -25.74 21.61
N LEU A 762 -10.08 -24.67 22.27
CA LEU A 762 -10.94 -24.77 23.45
C LEU A 762 -12.32 -25.37 23.11
N HIS A 763 -12.92 -24.97 21.98
CA HIS A 763 -14.21 -25.51 21.53
C HIS A 763 -14.08 -26.99 21.17
N GLN A 764 -13.00 -27.39 20.50
CA GLN A 764 -12.67 -28.80 20.23
C GLN A 764 -12.48 -29.60 21.53
N ALA A 765 -11.94 -28.97 22.58
CA ALA A 765 -11.84 -29.56 23.92
C ALA A 765 -13.18 -29.57 24.72
N GLY A 766 -14.27 -29.03 24.15
CA GLY A 766 -15.60 -28.96 24.75
C GLY A 766 -15.74 -27.88 25.83
N ILE A 767 -14.87 -26.87 25.81
CA ILE A 767 -14.85 -25.76 26.76
C ILE A 767 -15.64 -24.58 26.19
N ASP A 768 -16.67 -24.13 26.93
CA ASP A 768 -17.45 -22.96 26.56
C ASP A 768 -16.68 -21.67 26.87
N THR A 769 -16.29 -20.94 25.82
CA THR A 769 -15.54 -19.68 25.93
C THR A 769 -16.45 -18.47 26.18
N SER A 770 -17.77 -18.60 26.04
CA SER A 770 -18.72 -17.50 26.24
C SER A 770 -18.79 -17.04 27.70
N GLU A 771 -18.43 -17.93 28.64
CA GLU A 771 -18.33 -17.66 30.07
C GLU A 771 -16.88 -17.45 30.56
N PHE A 772 -15.88 -17.50 29.68
CA PHE A 772 -14.48 -17.38 30.12
C PHE A 772 -14.22 -16.00 30.74
N PRO A 773 -13.80 -15.95 32.02
CA PRO A 773 -13.21 -14.74 32.55
C PRO A 773 -11.76 -14.74 32.04
N TRP A 774 -11.45 -13.97 31.00
CA TRP A 774 -10.08 -13.73 30.51
C TRP A 774 -9.24 -12.92 31.52
N ARG A 775 -9.21 -13.39 32.76
CA ARG A 775 -8.20 -13.06 33.74
C ARG A 775 -6.91 -13.64 33.21
N LEU A 776 -5.88 -12.81 33.16
CA LEU A 776 -4.49 -13.17 32.90
C LEU A 776 -4.20 -14.60 33.41
N PRO A 777 -3.59 -15.48 32.61
CA PRO A 777 -3.05 -16.71 33.16
C PRO A 777 -1.98 -16.31 34.16
N GLU A 778 -2.29 -16.38 35.46
CA GLU A 778 -1.24 -16.54 36.44
C GLU A 778 -0.58 -17.89 36.12
N SER A 779 0.69 -17.82 35.69
CA SER A 779 1.58 -18.91 35.29
C SER A 779 1.43 -19.45 33.86
N HIS A 780 2.35 -19.04 32.99
CA HIS A 780 3.36 -19.93 32.43
C HIS A 780 4.65 -19.17 32.12
#